data_AF-A0A2M7I686-F1
#
_entry.id   AF-A0A2M7I686-F1
#
_cell.length_a   1.000
_cell.length_b   1.000
_cell.length_c   1.000
_cell.angle_alpha   90.00
_cell.angle_beta   90.00
_cell.angle_gamma   90.00
#
_symmetry.space_group_name_H-M   'P 1'
#
loop_
_entity.id
_entity.type
_entity.pdbx_description
1 polymer ?
#
loop_
_entity_poly.entity_id
_entity_poly.type
_entity_poly.pdbx_seq_one_letter_code
_entity_poly.pdbx_strand_id
1 'polypeptide(L)'
;AKVALLEEQWRANEAAHENAQAAKDEQLRGLNGKLTAIESVTNTLREDLSKAKANYSRVLGKIADHEHKTAGAARKLDQLTVAQRQLGTDMEQLEKQVQVGSRKSELPILLAMARRIIRADIDKGNGPFRLIAYSYSRWRRHGRDGSIERLKKEYSTLRAENPSLPLLETASDIHARLMERATRCLAMTSDVKNRLPGDSRKSSEPSIFKCPTDHHTFAPVHATQNTAQRTMHASSTSEQHKLKITALVITWDVGHNPLGRSYMLAEVLDRVVRNVVLVGFQFPRYGDDVWEPVRHSKLPVISLPGENLPEFLDSLDRISQRMRPDIVIACKPRLPSVQLGALIKQKFGCPLIVDIDDHELSFFKNAPELTSEELARMPDGVASGQVEPYSEIWTRLAQHMCKYADERIVSNVALHKEFGGTIVPHVRDEHTFDPALFDSVSSRVKYGVPPNSKVVLFFGTPRHHKGIDVLADAVGHIDDDSFRLVIVGTTTDRSVTTKLDSLAPGRVIYLPNQPFSVIPEIVVMADVICLPQDEDSPISQFQLPAKAIDAVAMGIPLLVSGTPPLMQLVQDGVAKLIDRENLPEMLKQTVASNDLAGKWRSEIRSRFLASYSYGAASKQMRELIERALRNVQRTPINDLSSLQAHERRVIGEKATVEQQRAPGIDIVVFWKQNDTGLYGRRSDMVIRYLASRPDVRRVVVFDAPISEFDLLNRRDTHGHITQDRLIYIKTYEKVFGKLDTEKISYNVFVFPPGTYHTSDGGGNRPQLIDAYVDFIEGVFEREGFRSQESVFWIYPKNFMAPELVDRFLPAKVVVDVVDDHRAWPGVSAEERDRLTKNYRETLARAQMAFVNCEPMVDSMRKFFPAIRMVQNGCDQKPPSVQPRNDPEFDAFMARGGKTIGFVGNLEQKIDISLVAKIAERFHDCQIVLLGSTHANPQVLQLKHFPNVRLPGVVPYEQIGAWLSRFDVGIIPHLDLDMTQSMNPLKLYVYLSWRVPVVSTEIYNIDKSSQFVRVARTHNEFLEHVASALEKGRMDEAASQRYIDENSWEERFRSHVDELLAPLKEKAHGN
;
A
#
# COMPACT_ATOMS: atom_id res chain seq x y z
N ALA A 1 -45.09 -15.06 -35.12
CA ALA A 1 -44.70 -15.43 -33.74
C ALA A 1 -43.38 -14.77 -33.32
N LYS A 2 -42.20 -15.21 -33.81
CA LYS A 2 -40.90 -14.61 -33.43
C LYS A 2 -40.74 -13.12 -33.78
N VAL A 3 -41.24 -12.69 -34.95
CA VAL A 3 -41.21 -11.27 -35.35
C VAL A 3 -42.16 -10.43 -34.49
N ALA A 4 -43.34 -10.96 -34.14
CA ALA A 4 -44.28 -10.28 -33.25
C ALA A 4 -43.71 -10.10 -31.82
N LEU A 5 -42.98 -11.10 -31.32
CA LEU A 5 -42.28 -11.02 -30.03
C LEU A 5 -41.15 -9.96 -30.05
N LEU A 6 -40.45 -9.82 -31.18
CA LEU A 6 -39.40 -8.81 -31.35
C LEU A 6 -39.98 -7.39 -31.49
N GLU A 7 -41.12 -7.24 -32.15
CA GLU A 7 -41.84 -5.96 -32.22
C GLU A 7 -42.40 -5.55 -30.84
N GLU A 8 -42.88 -6.50 -30.04
CA GLU A 8 -43.36 -6.26 -28.69
C GLU A 8 -42.21 -5.89 -27.72
N GLN A 9 -41.06 -6.55 -27.85
CA GLN A 9 -39.84 -6.18 -27.13
C GLN A 9 -39.27 -4.82 -27.55
N TRP A 10 -39.36 -4.49 -28.84
CA TRP A 10 -38.90 -3.20 -29.34
C TRP A 10 -39.78 -2.05 -28.83
N ARG A 11 -41.11 -2.20 -28.87
CA ARG A 11 -42.06 -1.23 -28.30
C ARG A 11 -41.90 -1.08 -26.78
N ALA A 12 -41.62 -2.17 -26.05
CA ALA A 12 -41.34 -2.11 -24.62
C ALA A 12 -40.05 -1.35 -24.29
N ASN A 13 -39.00 -1.52 -25.11
CA ASN A 13 -37.75 -0.78 -24.98
C ASN A 13 -37.90 0.70 -25.36
N GLU A 14 -38.73 1.03 -26.35
CA GLU A 14 -39.03 2.40 -26.75
C GLU A 14 -39.79 3.13 -25.63
N ALA A 15 -40.81 2.49 -25.04
CA ALA A 15 -41.54 3.02 -23.89
C ALA A 15 -40.66 3.16 -22.63
N ALA A 16 -39.73 2.24 -22.40
CA ALA A 16 -38.75 2.35 -21.32
C ALA A 16 -37.77 3.51 -21.55
N HIS A 17 -37.38 3.77 -22.79
CA HIS A 17 -36.51 4.88 -23.15
C HIS A 17 -37.22 6.23 -23.02
N GLU A 18 -38.50 6.34 -23.43
CA GLU A 18 -39.31 7.55 -23.25
C GLU A 18 -39.57 7.86 -21.77
N ASN A 19 -39.85 6.83 -20.94
CA ASN A 19 -40.01 7.00 -19.50
C ASN A 19 -38.70 7.39 -18.79
N ALA A 20 -37.56 6.83 -19.23
CA ALA A 20 -36.24 7.23 -18.73
C ALA A 20 -35.90 8.68 -19.13
N GLN A 21 -36.30 9.10 -20.33
CA GLN A 21 -36.10 10.48 -20.79
C GLN A 21 -36.99 11.47 -20.01
N ALA A 22 -38.26 11.12 -19.78
CA ALA A 22 -39.18 11.92 -18.97
C ALA A 22 -38.71 12.07 -17.51
N ALA A 23 -38.20 10.99 -16.90
CA ALA A 23 -37.61 11.02 -15.56
C ALA A 23 -36.33 11.88 -15.49
N LYS A 24 -35.53 11.87 -16.56
CA LYS A 24 -34.33 12.70 -16.71
C LYS A 24 -34.69 14.18 -16.87
N ASP A 25 -35.75 14.50 -17.61
CA ASP A 25 -36.25 15.86 -17.80
C ASP A 25 -36.92 16.43 -16.54
N GLU A 26 -37.53 15.58 -15.72
CA GLU A 26 -38.05 15.95 -14.39
C GLU A 26 -36.90 16.18 -13.38
N GLN A 27 -35.87 15.34 -13.41
CA GLN A 27 -34.63 15.56 -12.64
C GLN A 27 -33.92 16.86 -13.06
N LEU A 28 -33.86 17.16 -14.35
CA LEU A 28 -33.28 18.39 -14.90
C LEU A 28 -34.07 19.63 -14.48
N ARG A 29 -35.41 19.56 -14.46
CA ARG A 29 -36.26 20.65 -13.94
C ARG A 29 -36.04 20.88 -12.44
N GLY A 30 -35.95 19.81 -11.64
CA GLY A 30 -35.62 19.90 -10.20
C GLY A 30 -34.20 20.42 -9.92
N LEU A 31 -33.24 20.12 -10.80
CA LEU A 31 -31.87 20.64 -10.74
C LEU A 31 -31.79 22.12 -11.12
N ASN A 32 -32.55 22.56 -12.15
CA ASN A 32 -32.64 23.98 -12.53
C ASN A 32 -33.26 24.84 -11.43
N GLY A 33 -34.33 24.37 -10.76
CA GLY A 33 -34.91 25.07 -9.61
C GLY A 33 -33.93 25.23 -8.42
N LYS A 34 -33.08 24.23 -8.19
CA LYS A 34 -32.00 24.30 -7.18
C LYS A 34 -30.85 25.20 -7.64
N LEU A 35 -30.58 25.31 -8.94
CA LEU A 35 -29.56 26.21 -9.51
C LEU A 35 -29.95 27.67 -9.32
N THR A 36 -31.21 28.03 -9.60
CA THR A 36 -31.73 29.40 -9.43
C THR A 36 -31.70 29.85 -7.96
N ALA A 37 -31.95 28.93 -7.02
CA ALA A 37 -31.82 29.20 -5.59
C ALA A 37 -30.36 29.42 -5.15
N ILE A 38 -29.41 28.65 -5.72
CA ILE A 38 -27.98 28.82 -5.47
C ILE A 38 -27.48 30.16 -6.04
N GLU A 39 -27.89 30.52 -7.26
CA GLU A 39 -27.51 31.79 -7.90
C GLU A 39 -28.02 33.00 -7.12
N SER A 40 -29.24 32.95 -6.57
CA SER A 40 -29.78 33.98 -5.68
C SER A 40 -28.91 34.16 -4.42
N VAL A 41 -28.51 33.05 -3.77
CA VAL A 41 -27.64 33.10 -2.59
C VAL A 41 -26.23 33.60 -2.93
N THR A 42 -25.68 33.20 -4.10
CA THR A 42 -24.37 33.66 -4.57
C THR A 42 -24.37 35.16 -4.89
N ASN A 43 -25.45 35.70 -5.45
CA ASN A 43 -25.57 37.13 -5.73
C ASN A 43 -25.68 37.97 -4.44
N THR A 44 -26.45 37.51 -3.45
CA THR A 44 -26.49 38.15 -2.12
C THR A 44 -25.12 38.13 -1.44
N LEU A 45 -24.38 37.03 -1.57
CA LEU A 45 -23.01 36.92 -1.06
C LEU A 45 -22.04 37.91 -1.72
N ARG A 46 -22.15 38.13 -3.04
CA ARG A 46 -21.33 39.14 -3.74
C ARG A 46 -21.64 40.56 -3.28
N GLU A 47 -22.91 40.89 -3.08
CA GLU A 47 -23.31 42.20 -2.56
C GLU A 47 -22.77 42.45 -1.16
N ASP A 48 -22.88 41.48 -0.26
CA ASP A 48 -22.35 41.58 1.10
C ASP A 48 -20.82 41.71 1.13
N LEU A 49 -20.12 41.00 0.24
CA LEU A 49 -18.67 41.09 0.10
C LEU A 49 -18.23 42.45 -0.46
N SER A 50 -18.99 43.00 -1.41
CA SER A 50 -18.76 44.35 -1.94
C SER A 50 -18.93 45.42 -0.85
N LYS A 51 -20.00 45.32 -0.04
CA LYS A 51 -20.22 46.20 1.12
C LYS A 51 -19.11 46.09 2.16
N ALA A 52 -18.59 44.88 2.41
CA ALA A 52 -17.47 44.65 3.32
C ALA A 52 -16.16 45.27 2.79
N LYS A 53 -15.85 45.10 1.50
CA LYS A 53 -14.70 45.75 0.84
C LYS A 53 -14.81 47.29 0.96
N ALA A 54 -15.97 47.86 0.68
CA ALA A 54 -16.19 49.30 0.78
C ALA A 54 -16.01 49.82 2.22
N ASN A 55 -16.52 49.10 3.22
CA ASN A 55 -16.34 49.48 4.62
C ASN A 55 -14.87 49.37 5.06
N TYR A 56 -14.16 48.34 4.61
CA TYR A 56 -12.75 48.14 4.94
C TYR A 56 -11.84 49.20 4.31
N SER A 57 -12.07 49.54 3.04
CA SER A 57 -11.39 50.67 2.38
C SER A 57 -11.68 52.00 3.07
N ARG A 58 -12.91 52.21 3.58
CA ARG A 58 -13.25 53.41 4.35
C ARG A 58 -12.53 53.48 5.71
N VAL A 59 -12.34 52.35 6.38
CA VAL A 59 -11.56 52.27 7.63
C VAL A 59 -10.07 52.50 7.38
N LEU A 60 -9.52 51.92 6.32
CA LEU A 60 -8.12 52.15 5.94
C LEU A 60 -7.83 53.59 5.50
N GLY A 61 -8.76 54.23 4.78
CA GLY A 61 -8.66 55.66 4.44
C GLY A 61 -8.61 56.55 5.68
N LYS A 62 -9.44 56.25 6.70
CA LYS A 62 -9.40 56.97 7.99
C LYS A 62 -8.12 56.76 8.79
N ILE A 63 -7.48 55.58 8.66
CA ILE A 63 -6.19 55.29 9.29
C ILE A 63 -5.05 56.00 8.55
N ALA A 64 -5.10 56.05 7.21
CA ALA A 64 -4.13 56.79 6.40
C ALA A 64 -4.19 58.31 6.63
N ASP A 65 -5.39 58.88 6.80
CA ASP A 65 -5.58 60.30 7.12
C ASP A 65 -5.07 60.69 8.53
N HIS A 66 -4.98 59.73 9.45
CA HIS A 66 -4.51 59.98 10.82
C HIS A 66 -2.97 59.88 10.99
N GLU A 67 -2.26 59.21 10.08
CA GLU A 67 -0.82 58.92 10.23
C GLU A 67 0.12 59.70 9.28
N HIS A 68 -0.34 60.81 8.69
CA HIS A 68 0.47 61.63 7.77
C HIS A 68 1.60 62.46 8.42
N LYS A 69 1.99 62.21 9.68
CA LYS A 69 2.94 63.07 10.42
C LYS A 69 4.25 62.44 10.92
N THR A 70 4.62 61.20 10.57
CA THR A 70 5.98 60.68 10.91
C THR A 70 6.59 59.75 9.85
N ALA A 71 7.91 59.84 9.70
CA ALA A 71 8.73 59.21 8.65
C ALA A 71 8.79 57.66 8.67
N GLY A 72 8.01 56.98 9.53
CA GLY A 72 7.84 55.52 9.55
C GLY A 72 6.72 54.99 8.64
N ALA A 73 5.88 55.87 8.08
CA ALA A 73 4.65 55.52 7.38
C ALA A 73 4.87 54.74 6.06
N ALA A 74 5.93 55.04 5.29
CA ALA A 74 6.15 54.44 3.97
C ALA A 74 6.38 52.92 4.02
N ARG A 75 7.11 52.41 5.03
CA ARG A 75 7.37 50.97 5.20
C ARG A 75 6.15 50.17 5.66
N LYS A 76 5.24 50.79 6.42
CA LYS A 76 3.99 50.16 6.88
C LYS A 76 2.93 50.18 5.77
N LEU A 77 2.90 51.22 4.94
CA LEU A 77 2.04 51.30 3.77
C LEU A 77 2.39 50.21 2.74
N ASP A 78 3.68 49.92 2.52
CA ASP A 78 4.14 48.80 1.69
C ASP A 78 3.67 47.44 2.24
N GLN A 79 3.75 47.23 3.57
CA GLN A 79 3.29 45.99 4.19
C GLN A 79 1.76 45.81 4.10
N LEU A 80 1.00 46.89 4.23
CA LEU A 80 -0.46 46.87 4.05
C LEU A 80 -0.85 46.63 2.59
N THR A 81 -0.08 47.16 1.64
CA THR A 81 -0.29 46.93 0.20
C THR A 81 0.02 45.49 -0.19
N VAL A 82 1.04 44.87 0.42
CA VAL A 82 1.34 43.43 0.26
C VAL A 82 0.24 42.56 0.87
N ALA A 83 -0.27 42.92 2.05
CA ALA A 83 -1.39 42.22 2.67
C ALA A 83 -2.69 42.34 1.85
N GLN A 84 -2.94 43.51 1.24
CA GLN A 84 -4.09 43.73 0.35
C GLN A 84 -3.99 42.89 -0.93
N ARG A 85 -2.80 42.74 -1.53
CA ARG A 85 -2.59 41.84 -2.67
C ARG A 85 -2.80 40.38 -2.29
N GLN A 86 -2.23 39.94 -1.17
CA GLN A 86 -2.37 38.56 -0.72
C GLN A 86 -3.83 38.20 -0.44
N LEU A 87 -4.59 39.09 0.21
CA LEU A 87 -6.02 38.87 0.44
C LEU A 87 -6.84 38.86 -0.85
N GLY A 88 -6.46 39.68 -1.85
CA GLY A 88 -7.05 39.63 -3.19
C GLY A 88 -6.85 38.27 -3.85
N THR A 89 -5.62 37.74 -3.80
CA THR A 89 -5.25 36.42 -4.35
C THR A 89 -5.97 35.28 -3.64
N ASP A 90 -6.05 35.32 -2.30
CA ASP A 90 -6.72 34.29 -1.51
C ASP A 90 -8.24 34.28 -1.76
N MET A 91 -8.84 35.46 -1.99
CA MET A 91 -10.27 35.59 -2.32
C MET A 91 -10.59 35.17 -3.76
N GLU A 92 -9.69 35.42 -4.71
CA GLU A 92 -9.80 34.95 -6.09
C GLU A 92 -9.62 33.43 -6.20
N GLN A 93 -8.77 32.83 -5.34
CA GLN A 93 -8.69 31.37 -5.17
C GLN A 93 -9.99 30.78 -4.61
N LEU A 94 -10.62 31.45 -3.64
CA LEU A 94 -11.92 31.07 -3.10
C LEU A 94 -13.04 31.17 -4.16
N GLU A 95 -13.06 32.20 -5.00
CA GLU A 95 -14.00 32.31 -6.13
C GLU A 95 -13.76 31.21 -7.20
N LYS A 96 -12.50 30.84 -7.47
CA LYS A 96 -12.17 29.72 -8.35
C LYS A 96 -12.58 28.36 -7.77
N GLN A 97 -12.49 28.19 -6.45
CA GLN A 97 -12.99 26.99 -5.77
C GLN A 97 -14.52 26.89 -5.81
N VAL A 98 -15.24 28.01 -5.91
CA VAL A 98 -16.70 28.06 -6.08
C VAL A 98 -17.13 27.64 -7.50
N GLN A 99 -16.31 27.89 -8.53
CA GLN A 99 -16.60 27.46 -9.92
C GLN A 99 -16.39 25.96 -10.15
N VAL A 100 -15.60 25.28 -9.32
CA VAL A 100 -15.29 23.84 -9.46
C VAL A 100 -16.19 23.03 -8.54
N GLY A 101 -17.40 22.72 -9.00
CA GLY A 101 -18.38 21.99 -8.22
C GLY A 101 -17.98 20.53 -7.91
N SER A 102 -17.89 20.18 -6.63
CA SER A 102 -18.36 18.89 -6.09
C SER A 102 -18.43 18.96 -4.55
N ARG A 103 -19.40 18.24 -3.96
CA ARG A 103 -19.86 18.23 -2.55
C ARG A 103 -20.89 19.32 -2.19
N LYS A 104 -22.16 19.00 -2.44
CA LYS A 104 -23.34 19.85 -2.21
C LYS A 104 -23.95 19.77 -0.79
N SER A 105 -23.32 19.18 0.23
CA SER A 105 -23.99 18.97 1.55
C SER A 105 -23.42 19.71 2.77
N GLU A 106 -22.20 20.27 2.75
CA GLU A 106 -21.59 20.82 3.98
C GLU A 106 -21.22 22.32 3.93
N LEU A 107 -21.24 22.92 2.74
CA LEU A 107 -20.80 24.30 2.53
C LEU A 107 -21.66 25.38 3.25
N PRO A 108 -23.00 25.27 3.33
CA PRO A 108 -23.82 26.25 4.04
C PRO A 108 -23.54 26.26 5.55
N ILE A 109 -23.17 25.11 6.13
CA ILE A 109 -22.89 24.93 7.56
C ILE A 109 -21.52 25.53 7.90
N LEU A 110 -20.50 25.26 7.08
CA LEU A 110 -19.15 25.83 7.25
C LEU A 110 -19.14 27.36 7.10
N LEU A 111 -19.90 27.91 6.16
CA LEU A 111 -20.03 29.36 5.98
C LEU A 111 -20.80 30.03 7.13
N ALA A 112 -21.82 29.35 7.69
CA ALA A 112 -22.52 29.83 8.88
C ALA A 112 -21.62 29.83 10.14
N MET A 113 -20.76 28.82 10.29
CA MET A 113 -19.76 28.74 11.38
C MET A 113 -18.67 29.82 11.25
N ALA A 114 -18.12 30.01 10.05
CA ALA A 114 -17.12 31.05 9.79
C ALA A 114 -17.67 32.46 10.07
N ARG A 115 -18.92 32.74 9.67
CA ARG A 115 -19.62 34.00 9.98
C ARG A 115 -19.78 34.23 11.47
N ARG A 116 -20.04 33.19 12.26
CA ARG A 116 -20.22 33.29 13.73
C ARG A 116 -18.89 33.56 14.45
N ILE A 117 -17.81 32.93 14.01
CA ILE A 117 -16.46 33.10 14.57
C ILE A 117 -15.91 34.49 14.25
N ILE A 118 -16.02 34.94 13.00
CA ILE A 118 -15.49 36.25 12.57
C ILE A 118 -16.25 37.40 13.24
N ARG A 119 -17.57 37.28 13.41
CA ARG A 119 -18.39 38.31 14.07
C ARG A 119 -18.12 38.38 15.57
N ALA A 120 -17.88 37.23 16.23
CA ALA A 120 -17.52 37.18 17.65
C ALA A 120 -16.12 37.77 17.96
N ASP A 121 -15.18 37.72 17.00
CA ASP A 121 -13.83 38.26 17.15
C ASP A 121 -13.73 39.76 16.85
N ILE A 122 -14.54 40.26 15.90
CA ILE A 122 -14.60 41.71 15.58
C ILE A 122 -15.27 42.48 16.73
N ASP A 123 -16.32 41.94 17.35
CA ASP A 123 -17.05 42.60 18.42
C ASP A 123 -16.26 42.65 19.76
N LYS A 124 -15.12 41.96 19.87
CA LYS A 124 -14.32 41.84 21.11
C LYS A 124 -12.89 42.42 21.06
N GLY A 125 -12.48 43.06 19.96
CA GLY A 125 -11.25 43.88 19.93
C GLY A 125 -9.90 43.16 20.15
N ASN A 126 -9.79 41.84 19.94
CA ASN A 126 -8.58 41.05 20.26
C ASN A 126 -7.54 40.92 19.12
N GLY A 127 -7.29 42.00 18.37
CA GLY A 127 -6.31 42.05 17.27
C GLY A 127 -4.82 41.70 17.58
N PRO A 128 -4.24 41.91 18.78
CA PRO A 128 -2.78 41.80 18.95
C PRO A 128 -2.20 40.37 18.98
N PHE A 129 -3.01 39.32 19.24
CA PHE A 129 -2.47 37.98 19.51
C PHE A 129 -2.07 37.18 18.26
N ARG A 130 -2.51 37.58 17.07
CA ARG A 130 -2.11 36.92 15.81
C ARG A 130 -0.63 37.12 15.47
N LEU A 131 -0.03 38.26 15.82
CA LEU A 131 1.40 38.49 15.58
C LEU A 131 2.28 37.60 16.44
N ILE A 132 1.90 37.37 17.71
CA ILE A 132 2.67 36.53 18.63
C ILE A 132 2.55 35.05 18.26
N ALA A 133 1.35 34.58 17.88
CA ALA A 133 1.15 33.21 17.40
C ALA A 133 1.92 32.93 16.09
N TYR A 134 1.97 33.92 15.20
CA TYR A 134 2.76 33.85 13.96
C TYR A 134 4.26 33.78 14.24
N SER A 135 4.78 34.65 15.12
CA SER A 135 6.18 34.63 15.57
C SER A 135 6.56 33.34 16.30
N TYR A 136 5.66 32.78 17.11
CA TYR A 136 5.85 31.51 17.80
C TYR A 136 5.88 30.31 16.84
N SER A 137 5.03 30.30 15.80
CA SER A 137 5.06 29.27 14.75
C SER A 137 6.36 29.25 13.94
N ARG A 138 7.06 30.40 13.91
CA ARG A 138 8.35 30.58 13.23
C ARG A 138 9.52 30.17 14.12
N TRP A 139 9.44 30.42 15.44
CA TRP A 139 10.39 29.91 16.43
C TRP A 139 10.42 28.37 16.46
N ARG A 140 9.25 27.73 16.52
CA ARG A 140 9.11 26.25 16.50
C ARG A 140 9.67 25.58 15.23
N ARG A 141 9.70 26.32 14.12
CA ARG A 141 10.22 25.82 12.82
C ARG A 141 11.72 26.01 12.63
N HIS A 142 12.36 26.94 13.34
CA HIS A 142 13.73 27.36 13.01
C HIS A 142 14.71 27.48 14.18
N GLY A 143 14.31 27.25 15.43
CA GLY A 143 15.20 26.92 16.55
C GLY A 143 16.45 27.78 16.75
N ARG A 144 16.39 29.11 16.56
CA ARG A 144 17.54 30.02 16.75
C ARG A 144 17.40 30.88 18.02
N ASP A 145 18.50 31.02 18.74
CA ASP A 145 18.61 31.61 20.09
C ASP A 145 18.20 33.11 20.17
N GLY A 146 18.27 33.85 19.06
CA GLY A 146 17.91 35.28 19.03
C GLY A 146 16.39 35.61 19.07
N SER A 147 15.51 34.62 19.02
CA SER A 147 14.05 34.86 18.94
C SER A 147 13.38 35.12 20.29
N ILE A 148 14.00 34.67 21.39
CA ILE A 148 13.42 34.76 22.73
C ILE A 148 13.55 36.19 23.29
N GLU A 149 14.69 36.86 23.08
CA GLU A 149 14.83 38.28 23.48
C GLU A 149 13.88 39.19 22.71
N ARG A 150 13.63 38.90 21.42
CA ARG A 150 12.67 39.64 20.61
C ARG A 150 11.24 39.50 21.12
N LEU A 151 10.84 38.29 21.51
CA LEU A 151 9.54 38.02 22.14
C LEU A 151 9.41 38.70 23.52
N LYS A 152 10.48 38.70 24.33
CA LYS A 152 10.52 39.44 25.61
C LYS A 152 10.37 40.94 25.41
N LYS A 153 11.01 41.51 24.38
CA LYS A 153 10.92 42.92 24.03
C LYS A 153 9.52 43.30 23.55
N GLU A 154 8.94 42.51 22.64
CA GLU A 154 7.59 42.73 22.12
C GLU A 154 6.51 42.58 23.21
N TYR A 155 6.63 41.59 24.11
CA TYR A 155 5.72 41.43 25.24
C TYR A 155 5.84 42.58 26.26
N SER A 156 7.07 43.05 26.52
CA SER A 156 7.30 44.21 27.39
C SER A 156 6.67 45.49 26.83
N THR A 157 6.75 45.73 25.52
CA THR A 157 6.09 46.86 24.86
C THR A 157 4.56 46.76 24.96
N LEU A 158 4.00 45.57 24.73
CA LEU A 158 2.57 45.32 24.88
C LEU A 158 2.06 45.51 26.31
N ARG A 159 2.86 45.20 27.33
CA ARG A 159 2.52 45.42 28.74
C ARG A 159 2.62 46.89 29.14
N ALA A 160 3.53 47.65 28.54
CA ALA A 160 3.57 49.11 28.72
C ALA A 160 2.30 49.78 28.16
N GLU A 161 1.72 49.22 27.10
CA GLU A 161 0.46 49.68 26.49
C GLU A 161 -0.79 49.06 27.16
N ASN A 162 -0.67 47.93 27.84
CA ASN A 162 -1.75 47.26 28.59
C ASN A 162 -1.26 46.77 29.97
N PRO A 163 -1.34 47.62 31.02
CA PRO A 163 -0.78 47.33 32.35
C PRO A 163 -1.42 46.13 33.08
N SER A 164 -2.60 45.68 32.63
CA SER A 164 -3.32 44.52 33.18
C SER A 164 -2.75 43.16 32.76
N LEU A 165 -1.74 43.13 31.88
CA LEU A 165 -1.03 41.91 31.50
C LEU A 165 -0.08 41.47 32.64
N PRO A 166 -0.05 40.16 32.99
CA PRO A 166 0.78 39.64 34.08
C PRO A 166 2.28 39.76 33.75
N LEU A 167 3.10 39.95 34.79
CA LEU A 167 4.56 39.81 34.73
C LEU A 167 4.90 38.37 34.36
N LEU A 168 5.61 38.17 33.25
CA LEU A 168 6.15 36.88 32.82
C LEU A 168 7.64 37.08 32.65
N GLU A 169 8.44 36.48 33.54
CA GLU A 169 9.89 36.75 33.63
C GLU A 169 10.71 35.72 32.85
N THR A 170 10.16 34.53 32.59
CA THR A 170 10.86 33.46 31.85
C THR A 170 10.16 33.08 30.55
N ALA A 171 10.94 32.55 29.58
CA ALA A 171 10.39 32.03 28.32
C ALA A 171 9.43 30.84 28.55
N SER A 172 9.61 30.12 29.67
CA SER A 172 8.75 29.01 30.08
C SER A 172 7.36 29.50 30.50
N ASP A 173 7.27 30.66 31.18
CA ASP A 173 5.99 31.25 31.60
C ASP A 173 5.16 31.75 30.41
N ILE A 174 5.84 32.34 29.41
CA ILE A 174 5.23 32.77 28.15
C ILE A 174 4.73 31.56 27.35
N HIS A 175 5.52 30.48 27.30
CA HIS A 175 5.15 29.24 26.63
C HIS A 175 3.95 28.56 27.29
N ALA A 176 3.96 28.42 28.63
CA ALA A 176 2.89 27.79 29.39
C ALA A 176 1.54 28.53 29.22
N ARG A 177 1.54 29.87 29.28
CA ARG A 177 0.30 30.65 29.08
C ARG A 177 -0.19 30.69 27.63
N LEU A 178 0.72 30.69 26.64
CA LEU A 178 0.32 30.57 25.23
C LEU A 178 -0.30 29.20 24.95
N MET A 179 0.26 28.13 25.53
CA MET A 179 -0.32 26.79 25.42
C MET A 179 -1.64 26.68 26.17
N GLU A 180 -1.76 27.27 27.36
CA GLU A 180 -3.01 27.30 28.13
C GLU A 180 -4.13 28.04 27.37
N ARG A 181 -3.82 29.16 26.69
CA ARG A 181 -4.80 29.97 25.97
C ARG A 181 -5.09 29.45 24.56
N ALA A 182 -4.12 28.85 23.87
CA ALA A 182 -4.34 28.08 22.64
C ALA A 182 -5.21 26.85 22.90
N THR A 183 -5.00 26.19 24.05
CA THR A 183 -5.87 25.10 24.51
C THR A 183 -7.26 25.61 24.85
N ARG A 184 -7.43 26.82 25.40
CA ARG A 184 -8.75 27.45 25.59
C ARG A 184 -9.43 27.88 24.29
N CYS A 185 -8.70 28.38 23.29
CA CYS A 185 -9.27 28.68 21.97
C CYS A 185 -9.69 27.41 21.22
N LEU A 186 -8.90 26.33 21.33
CA LEU A 186 -9.30 24.99 20.90
C LEU A 186 -10.46 24.44 21.74
N ALA A 187 -10.58 24.87 23.00
CA ALA A 187 -11.70 24.50 23.87
C ALA A 187 -13.00 25.24 23.50
N MET A 188 -12.95 26.47 22.97
CA MET A 188 -14.13 27.18 22.45
C MET A 188 -14.65 26.60 21.14
N THR A 189 -13.84 25.83 20.40
CA THR A 189 -14.30 24.92 19.33
C THR A 189 -14.83 23.58 19.87
N SER A 190 -14.78 23.36 21.19
CA SER A 190 -15.17 22.10 21.84
C SER A 190 -16.38 22.20 22.77
N ASP A 191 -17.12 23.32 22.82
CA ASP A 191 -18.40 23.45 23.55
C ASP A 191 -19.60 22.71 22.91
N VAL A 192 -19.34 21.80 21.96
CA VAL A 192 -20.27 20.72 21.57
C VAL A 192 -20.02 19.44 22.39
N LYS A 193 -18.92 19.37 23.14
CA LYS A 193 -18.58 18.27 24.04
C LYS A 193 -18.91 18.65 25.48
N ASN A 194 -20.19 18.47 25.84
CA ASN A 194 -20.69 17.91 27.11
C ASN A 194 -22.20 18.29 27.25
N ARG A 195 -23.25 17.45 27.17
CA ARG A 195 -23.41 16.00 27.46
C ARG A 195 -22.30 15.48 28.38
N LEU A 196 -22.28 16.12 29.54
CA LEU A 196 -21.45 16.11 30.75
C LEU A 196 -21.30 14.72 31.44
N PRO A 197 -20.55 14.55 32.56
CA PRO A 197 -19.58 15.42 33.28
C PRO A 197 -18.27 14.75 33.85
N GLY A 198 -17.29 15.58 34.24
CA GLY A 198 -16.37 15.44 35.41
C GLY A 198 -15.13 14.53 35.24
N ASP A 199 -13.89 14.99 35.06
CA ASP A 199 -12.97 15.85 35.85
C ASP A 199 -12.32 15.18 37.08
N SER A 200 -11.01 14.89 36.99
CA SER A 200 -10.01 15.35 37.96
C SER A 200 -8.59 15.02 37.50
N ARG A 201 -7.81 16.08 37.24
CA ARG A 201 -6.34 16.06 37.34
C ARG A 201 -5.93 16.43 38.76
N LYS A 202 -4.92 15.75 39.31
CA LYS A 202 -3.92 16.27 40.26
C LYS A 202 -2.67 15.41 40.12
N SER A 203 -1.42 15.84 40.17
CA SER A 203 -0.72 17.13 40.22
C SER A 203 0.75 16.72 40.41
N SER A 204 1.69 17.22 39.61
CA SER A 204 3.13 17.12 39.92
C SER A 204 3.71 18.53 39.92
N GLU A 205 3.98 19.06 41.11
CA GLU A 205 4.77 20.27 41.34
C GLU A 205 6.03 19.93 42.16
N PRO A 206 7.08 20.76 42.09
CA PRO A 206 8.47 20.38 42.31
C PRO A 206 8.95 20.58 43.76
N SER A 207 9.99 19.82 44.12
CA SER A 207 10.68 19.82 45.41
C SER A 207 11.62 21.02 45.63
N ILE A 208 11.53 21.66 46.80
CA ILE A 208 12.60 22.47 47.42
C ILE A 208 12.78 22.02 48.88
N PHE A 209 13.98 21.47 49.17
CA PHE A 209 14.73 21.35 50.44
C PHE A 209 14.04 20.99 51.79
N LYS A 210 14.38 19.80 52.34
CA LYS A 210 15.25 19.56 53.53
C LYS A 210 15.11 18.12 54.06
N CYS A 211 16.23 17.44 54.31
CA CYS A 211 16.38 16.30 55.24
C CYS A 211 16.24 16.82 56.70
N PRO A 212 16.00 16.00 57.77
CA PRO A 212 16.43 14.61 57.94
C PRO A 212 15.54 13.61 58.75
N THR A 213 16.00 12.35 58.76
CA THR A 213 15.98 11.31 59.84
C THR A 213 14.72 10.47 60.19
N ASP A 214 14.95 9.15 60.07
CA ASP A 214 14.68 8.04 61.02
C ASP A 214 13.37 7.21 61.05
N HIS A 215 13.59 5.91 60.82
CA HIS A 215 13.06 4.68 61.43
C HIS A 215 11.60 4.60 61.94
N HIS A 216 10.80 3.68 61.38
CA HIS A 216 10.43 2.37 61.97
C HIS A 216 9.21 1.69 61.28
N THR A 217 9.28 0.37 61.32
CA THR A 217 8.33 -0.72 60.98
C THR A 217 6.91 -0.61 61.56
N PHE A 218 5.89 -1.14 60.87
CA PHE A 218 4.97 -2.24 61.28
C PHE A 218 3.70 -2.33 60.40
N ALA A 219 3.24 -3.56 60.15
CA ALA A 219 1.94 -3.93 59.56
C ALA A 219 0.92 -4.29 60.70
N PRO A 220 -0.20 -4.99 60.44
CA PRO A 220 -1.49 -4.61 59.80
C PRO A 220 -2.72 -4.90 60.72
N VAL A 221 -3.94 -4.37 60.46
CA VAL A 221 -5.21 -4.92 61.05
C VAL A 221 -6.44 -4.72 60.14
N HIS A 222 -7.28 -5.76 60.13
CA HIS A 222 -8.55 -6.05 59.44
C HIS A 222 -9.82 -5.23 59.82
N ALA A 223 -10.84 -5.36 58.94
CA ALA A 223 -12.30 -5.49 59.17
C ALA A 223 -13.17 -4.33 58.61
N THR A 224 -14.38 -4.46 58.07
CA THR A 224 -15.26 -5.54 57.55
C THR A 224 -16.40 -4.83 56.78
N GLN A 225 -16.87 -5.44 55.69
CA GLN A 225 -18.23 -5.43 55.12
C GLN A 225 -19.10 -4.15 55.14
N ASN A 226 -19.47 -3.62 53.96
CA ASN A 226 -20.83 -3.81 53.44
C ASN A 226 -21.00 -3.37 51.97
N THR A 227 -21.69 -4.25 51.25
CA THR A 227 -22.14 -4.19 49.85
C THR A 227 -23.30 -3.20 49.67
N ALA A 228 -23.25 -2.36 48.64
CA ALA A 228 -24.32 -2.16 47.65
C ALA A 228 -24.15 -0.83 46.88
N GLN A 229 -24.24 -0.95 45.55
CA GLN A 229 -24.68 0.09 44.62
C GLN A 229 -23.87 1.40 44.55
N ARG A 230 -22.94 1.48 43.59
CA ARG A 230 -22.95 2.54 42.57
C ARG A 230 -21.89 2.33 41.49
N THR A 231 -22.39 2.28 40.25
CA THR A 231 -21.74 2.73 38.99
C THR A 231 -20.43 2.08 38.57
N MET A 232 -20.55 0.99 37.80
CA MET A 232 -19.67 0.75 36.65
C MET A 232 -19.93 1.83 35.60
N HIS A 233 -19.03 2.78 35.43
CA HIS A 233 -18.78 3.49 34.16
C HIS A 233 -17.50 4.31 34.25
N ALA A 234 -16.80 4.38 33.12
CA ALA A 234 -15.55 5.08 32.84
C ALA A 234 -14.24 4.37 33.25
N SER A 235 -13.67 3.62 32.30
CA SER A 235 -12.26 3.86 31.96
C SER A 235 -12.12 3.99 30.44
N SER A 236 -11.67 5.17 30.04
CA SER A 236 -11.32 5.58 28.69
C SER A 236 -10.12 4.78 28.19
N THR A 237 -10.23 4.19 27.01
CA THR A 237 -9.11 3.60 26.26
C THR A 237 -8.04 4.67 26.00
N SER A 238 -6.91 4.61 26.69
CA SER A 238 -5.68 5.17 26.18
C SER A 238 -5.31 4.42 24.91
N GLU A 239 -5.02 5.12 23.82
CA GLU A 239 -4.42 4.48 22.64
C GLU A 239 -3.07 3.89 23.06
N GLN A 240 -3.03 2.58 23.26
CA GLN A 240 -1.79 1.88 23.57
C GLN A 240 -0.88 1.95 22.33
N HIS A 241 0.36 2.40 22.52
CA HIS A 241 1.34 2.41 21.46
C HIS A 241 1.55 0.99 20.86
N LYS A 242 1.71 0.91 19.54
CA LYS A 242 2.04 -0.34 18.84
C LYS A 242 3.36 -0.92 19.36
N LEU A 243 3.44 -2.25 19.46
CA LEU A 243 4.68 -2.96 19.79
C LEU A 243 5.72 -2.70 18.70
N LYS A 244 6.96 -2.40 19.08
CA LYS A 244 8.05 -2.03 18.14
C LYS A 244 8.69 -3.26 17.47
N ILE A 245 7.85 -4.14 16.94
CA ILE A 245 8.25 -5.43 16.35
C ILE A 245 7.75 -5.55 14.91
N THR A 246 8.37 -6.47 14.16
CA THR A 246 7.94 -6.95 12.85
C THR A 246 7.30 -8.33 12.98
N ALA A 247 6.01 -8.43 12.63
CA ALA A 247 5.28 -9.69 12.55
C ALA A 247 5.20 -10.18 11.10
N LEU A 248 5.58 -11.44 10.86
CA LEU A 248 5.43 -12.13 9.58
C LEU A 248 4.19 -13.00 9.61
N VAL A 249 3.24 -12.76 8.72
CA VAL A 249 2.03 -13.57 8.54
C VAL A 249 2.17 -14.38 7.26
N ILE A 250 2.10 -15.71 7.34
CA ILE A 250 2.29 -16.62 6.23
C ILE A 250 0.96 -17.27 5.87
N THR A 251 0.46 -17.05 4.65
CA THR A 251 -0.61 -17.86 4.06
C THR A 251 -0.02 -18.96 3.19
N TRP A 252 -0.65 -20.13 3.20
CA TRP A 252 -0.18 -21.24 2.38
C TRP A 252 -0.43 -21.00 0.88
N ASP A 253 -1.53 -20.34 0.51
CA ASP A 253 -1.81 -19.89 -0.87
C ASP A 253 -2.45 -18.50 -0.88
N VAL A 254 -2.10 -17.68 -1.89
CA VAL A 254 -2.60 -16.31 -2.09
C VAL A 254 -3.63 -16.19 -3.22
N GLY A 255 -3.82 -17.22 -4.04
CA GLY A 255 -4.73 -17.22 -5.19
C GLY A 255 -6.20 -17.44 -4.84
N HIS A 256 -6.50 -17.90 -3.62
CA HIS A 256 -7.88 -18.25 -3.23
C HIS A 256 -8.27 -17.93 -1.76
N ASN A 257 -9.45 -18.39 -1.35
CA ASN A 257 -10.17 -18.01 -0.13
C ASN A 257 -9.39 -18.10 1.21
N PRO A 258 -8.50 -19.08 1.48
CA PRO A 258 -7.57 -19.08 2.62
C PRO A 258 -6.89 -17.75 2.93
N LEU A 259 -6.57 -16.96 1.90
CA LEU A 259 -6.00 -15.63 2.09
C LEU A 259 -6.91 -14.71 2.93
N GLY A 260 -8.24 -14.87 2.88
CA GLY A 260 -9.18 -14.06 3.66
C GLY A 260 -8.96 -14.12 5.18
N ARG A 261 -8.62 -15.29 5.74
CA ARG A 261 -8.32 -15.44 7.18
C ARG A 261 -6.99 -14.77 7.55
N SER A 262 -5.93 -15.09 6.80
CA SER A 262 -4.60 -14.52 7.04
C SER A 262 -4.58 -13.00 6.86
N TYR A 263 -5.32 -12.48 5.88
CA TYR A 263 -5.47 -11.05 5.63
C TYR A 263 -6.19 -10.35 6.80
N MET A 264 -7.28 -10.94 7.31
CA MET A 264 -7.97 -10.44 8.49
C MET A 264 -7.05 -10.39 9.71
N LEU A 265 -6.25 -11.45 9.94
CA LEU A 265 -5.28 -11.48 11.05
C LEU A 265 -4.20 -10.41 10.87
N ALA A 266 -3.71 -10.22 9.64
CA ALA A 266 -2.74 -9.17 9.33
C ALA A 266 -3.29 -7.76 9.61
N GLU A 267 -4.56 -7.48 9.32
CA GLU A 267 -5.17 -6.18 9.65
C GLU A 267 -5.38 -5.98 11.16
N VAL A 268 -5.75 -7.03 11.88
CA VAL A 268 -5.80 -6.99 13.36
C VAL A 268 -4.41 -6.73 13.93
N LEU A 269 -3.37 -7.39 13.39
CA LEU A 269 -1.97 -7.19 13.78
C LEU A 269 -1.46 -5.79 13.44
N ASP A 270 -1.89 -5.19 12.33
CA ASP A 270 -1.51 -3.81 11.95
C ASP A 270 -1.93 -2.80 13.02
N ARG A 271 -2.90 -3.12 13.89
CA ARG A 271 -3.26 -2.30 15.07
C ARG A 271 -2.40 -2.56 16.31
N VAL A 272 -1.70 -3.70 16.36
CA VAL A 272 -0.95 -4.18 17.53
C VAL A 272 0.55 -3.94 17.39
N VAL A 273 1.12 -4.19 16.21
CA VAL A 273 2.57 -4.17 15.97
C VAL A 273 2.97 -3.09 14.97
N ARG A 274 4.22 -2.63 15.03
CA ARG A 274 4.75 -1.56 14.17
C ARG A 274 4.69 -1.96 12.69
N ASN A 275 5.15 -3.16 12.37
CA ASN A 275 5.28 -3.63 11.00
C ASN A 275 4.65 -5.03 10.86
N VAL A 276 3.78 -5.17 9.85
CA VAL A 276 3.17 -6.45 9.46
C VAL A 276 3.55 -6.71 8.02
N VAL A 277 4.10 -7.90 7.77
CA VAL A 277 4.42 -8.39 6.43
C VAL A 277 3.55 -9.61 6.17
N LEU A 278 2.62 -9.51 5.22
CA LEU A 278 1.77 -10.62 4.79
C LEU A 278 2.38 -11.25 3.54
N VAL A 279 2.77 -12.52 3.64
CA VAL A 279 3.42 -13.28 2.58
C VAL A 279 2.67 -14.59 2.32
N GLY A 280 2.74 -15.12 1.10
CA GLY A 280 2.29 -16.48 0.82
C GLY A 280 2.61 -16.92 -0.59
N PHE A 281 2.31 -18.19 -0.90
CA PHE A 281 2.65 -18.79 -2.19
C PHE A 281 1.51 -18.65 -3.21
N GLN A 282 1.85 -18.58 -4.49
CA GLN A 282 0.91 -18.60 -5.60
C GLN A 282 1.06 -19.92 -6.33
N PHE A 283 0.22 -20.90 -6.02
CA PHE A 283 0.23 -22.16 -6.75
C PHE A 283 -0.60 -22.04 -8.04
N PRO A 284 -0.08 -22.47 -9.20
CA PRO A 284 -0.79 -22.34 -10.48
C PRO A 284 -2.22 -22.91 -10.50
N ARG A 285 -2.47 -23.94 -9.67
CA ARG A 285 -3.80 -24.56 -9.49
C ARG A 285 -4.88 -23.55 -9.09
N TYR A 286 -4.53 -22.50 -8.36
CA TYR A 286 -5.46 -21.52 -7.82
C TYR A 286 -5.39 -20.17 -8.56
N GLY A 287 -4.90 -20.21 -9.79
CA GLY A 287 -4.68 -19.04 -10.62
C GLY A 287 -3.25 -18.51 -10.49
N ASP A 288 -3.04 -17.34 -11.07
CA ASP A 288 -1.73 -16.71 -11.26
C ASP A 288 -1.65 -15.29 -10.67
N ASP A 289 -2.68 -14.91 -9.91
CA ASP A 289 -2.81 -13.59 -9.32
C ASP A 289 -3.41 -13.70 -7.92
N VAL A 290 -3.17 -12.68 -7.09
CA VAL A 290 -3.72 -12.60 -5.75
C VAL A 290 -5.24 -12.62 -5.83
N TRP A 291 -5.84 -13.39 -4.90
CA TRP A 291 -7.28 -13.59 -4.80
C TRP A 291 -8.01 -12.25 -4.91
N GLU A 292 -8.84 -12.14 -5.95
CA GLU A 292 -9.46 -10.90 -6.40
C GLU A 292 -10.11 -10.08 -5.27
N PRO A 293 -10.83 -10.68 -4.30
CA PRO A 293 -11.46 -9.93 -3.22
C PRO A 293 -10.51 -9.12 -2.31
N VAL A 294 -9.22 -9.47 -2.22
CA VAL A 294 -8.23 -8.73 -1.40
C VAL A 294 -7.03 -8.18 -2.17
N ARG A 295 -6.98 -8.41 -3.48
CA ARG A 295 -5.88 -7.98 -4.38
C ARG A 295 -5.53 -6.50 -4.25
N HIS A 296 -6.53 -5.66 -4.07
CA HIS A 296 -6.40 -4.20 -3.99
C HIS A 296 -6.69 -3.64 -2.59
N SER A 297 -6.68 -4.47 -1.56
CA SER A 297 -6.96 -4.06 -0.18
C SER A 297 -5.80 -3.27 0.45
N LYS A 298 -6.01 -2.69 1.65
CA LYS A 298 -5.05 -1.78 2.32
C LYS A 298 -3.65 -2.38 2.45
N LEU A 299 -3.52 -3.58 3.00
CA LEU A 299 -2.24 -4.26 3.19
C LEU A 299 -1.80 -4.96 1.90
N PRO A 300 -0.59 -4.69 1.37
CA PRO A 300 -0.07 -5.45 0.25
C PRO A 300 0.21 -6.92 0.63
N VAL A 301 -0.14 -7.83 -0.26
CA VAL A 301 0.20 -9.26 -0.16
C VAL A 301 1.48 -9.51 -0.95
N ILE A 302 2.52 -10.03 -0.29
CA ILE A 302 3.76 -10.43 -0.95
C ILE A 302 3.59 -11.87 -1.46
N SER A 303 3.31 -12.00 -2.75
CA SER A 303 3.11 -13.30 -3.41
C SER A 303 4.46 -13.91 -3.82
N LEU A 304 4.74 -15.13 -3.41
CA LEU A 304 5.92 -15.94 -3.76
C LEU A 304 5.51 -17.05 -4.75
N PRO A 305 6.39 -17.53 -5.64
CA PRO A 305 6.07 -18.63 -6.54
C PRO A 305 5.77 -19.90 -5.74
N GLY A 306 4.64 -20.55 -6.03
CA GLY A 306 4.30 -21.88 -5.51
C GLY A 306 4.75 -22.96 -6.49
N GLU A 307 5.55 -23.91 -6.01
CA GLU A 307 6.12 -25.02 -6.79
C GLU A 307 5.56 -26.37 -6.31
N ASN A 308 5.71 -27.40 -7.13
CA ASN A 308 5.48 -28.77 -6.65
C ASN A 308 6.71 -29.27 -5.90
N LEU A 309 6.55 -30.36 -5.18
CA LEU A 309 7.63 -31.11 -4.56
C LEU A 309 8.36 -31.95 -5.62
N PRO A 310 9.70 -32.10 -5.52
CA PRO A 310 10.55 -31.67 -4.40
C PRO A 310 11.03 -30.21 -4.46
N GLU A 311 10.94 -29.51 -5.59
CA GLU A 311 11.52 -28.17 -5.80
C GLU A 311 11.03 -27.15 -4.75
N PHE A 312 9.78 -27.30 -4.31
CA PHE A 312 9.20 -26.47 -3.27
C PHE A 312 10.00 -26.50 -1.95
N LEU A 313 10.63 -27.63 -1.58
CA LEU A 313 11.46 -27.72 -0.37
C LEU A 313 12.70 -26.84 -0.48
N ASP A 314 13.34 -26.78 -1.67
CA ASP A 314 14.49 -25.91 -1.92
C ASP A 314 14.06 -24.44 -1.82
N SER A 315 12.87 -24.12 -2.33
CA SER A 315 12.27 -22.79 -2.18
C SER A 315 12.07 -22.42 -0.70
N LEU A 316 11.55 -23.32 0.13
CA LEU A 316 11.40 -23.10 1.58
C LEU A 316 12.76 -22.87 2.27
N ASP A 317 13.75 -23.69 1.97
CA ASP A 317 15.10 -23.58 2.53
C ASP A 317 15.73 -22.23 2.16
N ARG A 318 15.60 -21.81 0.90
CA ARG A 318 16.11 -20.52 0.41
C ARG A 318 15.40 -19.33 1.05
N ILE A 319 14.08 -19.35 1.16
CA ILE A 319 13.28 -18.24 1.71
C ILE A 319 13.53 -18.07 3.21
N SER A 320 13.59 -19.18 3.95
CA SER A 320 13.70 -19.18 5.42
C SER A 320 14.98 -18.52 5.95
N GLN A 321 16.01 -18.38 5.11
CA GLN A 321 17.30 -17.81 5.48
C GLN A 321 17.39 -16.28 5.32
N ARG A 322 16.39 -15.62 4.73
CA ARG A 322 16.55 -14.24 4.25
C ARG A 322 15.93 -13.15 5.12
N MET A 323 14.81 -13.43 5.78
CA MET A 323 14.10 -12.46 6.62
C MET A 323 14.07 -12.93 8.07
N ARG A 324 14.52 -12.07 8.98
CA ARG A 324 14.42 -12.28 10.43
C ARG A 324 13.27 -11.46 11.02
N PRO A 325 12.07 -12.03 11.20
CA PRO A 325 10.99 -11.38 11.94
C PRO A 325 11.19 -11.51 13.45
N ASP A 326 10.48 -10.68 14.22
CA ASP A 326 10.40 -10.83 15.68
C ASP A 326 9.42 -11.94 16.07
N ILE A 327 8.39 -12.18 15.25
CA ILE A 327 7.39 -13.23 15.43
C ILE A 327 6.83 -13.71 14.08
N VAL A 328 6.50 -15.00 13.99
CA VAL A 328 5.89 -15.62 12.81
C VAL A 328 4.51 -16.16 13.15
N ILE A 329 3.54 -15.92 12.26
CA ILE A 329 2.20 -16.48 12.31
C ILE A 329 1.98 -17.31 11.04
N ALA A 330 1.94 -18.64 11.17
CA ALA A 330 1.61 -19.55 10.08
C ALA A 330 0.10 -19.81 10.05
N CYS A 331 -0.59 -19.33 9.00
CA CYS A 331 -2.04 -19.45 8.86
C CYS A 331 -2.43 -20.72 8.13
N LYS A 332 -3.37 -21.46 8.74
CA LYS A 332 -3.86 -22.79 8.35
C LYS A 332 -2.77 -23.85 8.38
N PRO A 333 -3.03 -25.03 8.97
CA PRO A 333 -2.02 -26.08 9.08
C PRO A 333 -1.84 -26.83 7.76
N ARG A 334 -1.18 -26.18 6.80
CA ARG A 334 -0.76 -26.71 5.50
C ARG A 334 0.76 -26.66 5.40
N LEU A 335 1.37 -27.59 4.67
CA LEU A 335 2.82 -27.71 4.59
C LEU A 335 3.51 -26.38 4.23
N PRO A 336 3.05 -25.61 3.21
CA PRO A 336 3.69 -24.36 2.82
C PRO A 336 3.81 -23.32 3.96
N SER A 337 2.77 -23.15 4.77
CA SER A 337 2.75 -22.15 5.84
C SER A 337 3.49 -22.63 7.09
N VAL A 338 3.20 -23.86 7.54
CA VAL A 338 3.74 -24.40 8.79
C VAL A 338 5.23 -24.71 8.66
N GLN A 339 5.67 -25.32 7.56
CA GLN A 339 7.07 -25.67 7.36
C GLN A 339 7.94 -24.42 7.19
N LEU A 340 7.49 -23.42 6.43
CA LEU A 340 8.21 -22.14 6.35
C LEU A 340 8.33 -21.48 7.73
N GLY A 341 7.25 -21.45 8.51
CA GLY A 341 7.27 -20.89 9.85
C GLY A 341 8.21 -21.65 10.80
N ALA A 342 8.24 -22.98 10.71
CA ALA A 342 9.13 -23.83 11.49
C ALA A 342 10.61 -23.61 11.11
N LEU A 343 10.94 -23.49 9.83
CA LEU A 343 12.30 -23.22 9.35
C LEU A 343 12.79 -21.84 9.81
N ILE A 344 11.97 -20.80 9.70
CA ILE A 344 12.32 -19.45 10.17
C ILE A 344 12.53 -19.45 11.70
N LYS A 345 11.68 -20.15 12.45
CA LYS A 345 11.85 -20.34 13.89
C LYS A 345 13.15 -21.08 14.21
N GLN A 346 13.47 -22.17 13.52
CA GLN A 346 14.71 -22.92 13.73
C GLN A 346 15.94 -22.05 13.43
N LYS A 347 15.89 -21.26 12.36
CA LYS A 347 17.01 -20.41 11.93
C LYS A 347 17.27 -19.22 12.85
N PHE A 348 16.22 -18.51 13.26
CA PHE A 348 16.36 -17.22 13.97
C PHE A 348 15.91 -17.26 15.42
N GLY A 349 15.34 -18.38 15.87
CA GLY A 349 14.83 -18.56 17.22
C GLY A 349 13.57 -17.75 17.53
N CYS A 350 12.91 -17.09 16.58
CA CYS A 350 11.71 -16.29 16.84
C CYS A 350 10.50 -17.18 17.23
N PRO A 351 9.50 -16.66 17.99
CA PRO A 351 8.31 -17.42 18.32
C PRO A 351 7.47 -17.73 17.07
N LEU A 352 6.94 -18.95 17.01
CA LEU A 352 6.00 -19.41 15.99
C LEU A 352 4.60 -19.53 16.58
N ILE A 353 3.65 -18.82 16.00
CA ILE A 353 2.21 -19.00 16.25
C ILE A 353 1.61 -19.75 15.06
N VAL A 354 0.84 -20.80 15.33
CA VAL A 354 0.05 -21.48 14.28
C VAL A 354 -1.42 -21.11 14.43
N ASP A 355 -2.03 -20.58 13.37
CA ASP A 355 -3.46 -20.30 13.28
C ASP A 355 -4.20 -21.48 12.63
N ILE A 356 -5.15 -22.04 13.36
CA ILE A 356 -5.99 -23.18 12.99
C ILE A 356 -7.40 -22.64 12.79
N ASP A 357 -7.74 -22.35 11.55
CA ASP A 357 -9.01 -21.76 11.15
C ASP A 357 -10.07 -22.81 10.79
N ASP A 358 -9.63 -23.97 10.29
CA ASP A 358 -10.42 -25.14 9.95
C ASP A 358 -9.74 -26.41 10.49
N HIS A 359 -10.50 -27.50 10.64
CA HIS A 359 -9.92 -28.83 10.84
C HIS A 359 -9.55 -29.40 9.47
N GLU A 360 -8.28 -29.27 9.07
CA GLU A 360 -7.85 -29.55 7.67
C GLU A 360 -8.04 -31.03 7.25
N LEU A 361 -7.97 -32.00 8.17
CA LEU A 361 -8.21 -33.42 7.86
C LEU A 361 -9.69 -33.76 7.65
N SER A 362 -10.62 -32.88 8.03
CA SER A 362 -12.04 -33.06 7.70
C SER A 362 -12.32 -32.99 6.19
N PHE A 363 -11.41 -32.39 5.41
CA PHE A 363 -11.47 -32.40 3.96
C PHE A 363 -10.99 -33.72 3.33
N PHE A 364 -10.38 -34.62 4.11
CA PHE A 364 -9.79 -35.89 3.68
C PHE A 364 -10.38 -37.09 4.41
N LYS A 365 -11.72 -37.15 4.53
CA LYS A 365 -12.44 -38.24 5.23
C LYS A 365 -11.91 -38.51 6.65
N ASN A 366 -11.42 -37.48 7.34
CA ASN A 366 -10.83 -37.58 8.68
C ASN A 366 -9.65 -38.57 8.78
N ALA A 367 -8.78 -38.61 7.76
CA ALA A 367 -7.51 -39.34 7.85
C ALA A 367 -6.73 -38.93 9.12
N PRO A 368 -6.03 -39.85 9.80
CA PRO A 368 -5.23 -39.51 10.97
C PRO A 368 -4.04 -38.62 10.59
N GLU A 369 -3.45 -37.94 11.56
CA GLU A 369 -2.16 -37.25 11.37
C GLU A 369 -1.09 -38.22 10.84
N LEU A 370 -0.05 -37.68 10.21
CA LEU A 370 1.12 -38.44 9.79
C LEU A 370 2.31 -37.99 10.63
N THR A 371 2.83 -38.86 11.50
CA THR A 371 3.96 -38.48 12.37
C THR A 371 5.29 -38.52 11.64
N SER A 372 6.31 -37.85 12.19
CA SER A 372 7.69 -37.93 11.70
C SER A 372 8.18 -39.38 11.62
N GLU A 373 7.85 -40.22 12.60
CA GLU A 373 8.25 -41.64 12.66
C GLU A 373 7.54 -42.51 11.62
N GLU A 374 6.27 -42.22 11.35
CA GLU A 374 5.52 -42.90 10.30
C GLU A 374 6.07 -42.55 8.92
N LEU A 375 6.35 -41.27 8.66
CA LEU A 375 6.99 -40.81 7.43
C LEU A 375 8.38 -41.45 7.25
N ALA A 376 9.16 -41.59 8.33
CA ALA A 376 10.46 -42.25 8.29
C ALA A 376 10.39 -43.74 7.88
N ARG A 377 9.28 -44.43 8.18
CA ARG A 377 9.06 -45.85 7.87
C ARG A 377 8.43 -46.09 6.49
N MET A 378 7.89 -45.04 5.85
CA MET A 378 7.30 -45.16 4.51
C MET A 378 8.36 -45.59 3.48
N PRO A 379 8.03 -46.38 2.46
CA PRO A 379 8.97 -46.74 1.40
C PRO A 379 9.46 -45.53 0.60
N ASP A 380 10.68 -45.60 0.06
CA ASP A 380 11.23 -44.59 -0.84
C ASP A 380 10.34 -44.43 -2.08
N GLY A 381 10.13 -43.19 -2.54
CA GLY A 381 9.33 -42.89 -3.72
C GLY A 381 7.82 -43.18 -3.61
N VAL A 382 7.31 -43.62 -2.44
CA VAL A 382 5.88 -43.94 -2.26
C VAL A 382 4.96 -42.73 -2.50
N ALA A 383 5.47 -41.52 -2.28
CA ALA A 383 4.77 -40.25 -2.48
C ALA A 383 5.14 -39.55 -3.80
N SER A 384 5.82 -40.22 -4.72
CA SER A 384 6.23 -39.65 -6.02
C SER A 384 5.08 -39.12 -6.88
N GLY A 385 3.86 -39.62 -6.69
CA GLY A 385 2.65 -39.11 -7.34
C GLY A 385 1.90 -38.00 -6.56
N GLN A 386 2.34 -37.66 -5.35
CA GLN A 386 1.72 -36.67 -4.47
C GLN A 386 2.58 -35.41 -4.37
N VAL A 387 2.87 -34.79 -5.50
CA VAL A 387 3.83 -33.68 -5.59
C VAL A 387 3.25 -32.33 -5.16
N GLU A 388 1.93 -32.19 -5.06
CA GLU A 388 1.33 -30.95 -4.57
C GLU A 388 1.55 -30.83 -3.05
N PRO A 389 2.20 -29.77 -2.53
CA PRO A 389 2.55 -29.65 -1.10
C PRO A 389 1.34 -29.47 -0.17
N TYR A 390 0.14 -29.32 -0.72
CA TYR A 390 -1.13 -29.22 -0.01
C TYR A 390 -2.03 -30.45 -0.20
N SER A 391 -1.50 -31.53 -0.79
CA SER A 391 -2.21 -32.81 -0.91
C SER A 391 -2.39 -33.48 0.47
N GLU A 392 -3.12 -34.59 0.49
CA GLU A 392 -3.54 -35.26 1.73
C GLU A 392 -2.35 -35.63 2.64
N ILE A 393 -1.34 -36.32 2.11
CA ILE A 393 -0.19 -36.79 2.90
C ILE A 393 0.55 -35.64 3.60
N TRP A 394 0.74 -34.52 2.90
CA TRP A 394 1.44 -33.34 3.43
C TRP A 394 0.56 -32.51 4.35
N THR A 395 -0.76 -32.57 4.19
CA THR A 395 -1.69 -31.94 5.15
C THR A 395 -1.72 -32.70 6.46
N ARG A 396 -1.70 -34.05 6.41
CA ARG A 396 -1.55 -34.92 7.57
C ARG A 396 -0.24 -34.66 8.32
N LEU A 397 0.85 -34.46 7.58
CA LEU A 397 2.14 -34.08 8.15
C LEU A 397 2.12 -32.66 8.74
N ALA A 398 1.56 -31.68 8.03
CA ALA A 398 1.48 -30.30 8.51
C ALA A 398 0.66 -30.16 9.80
N GLN A 399 -0.38 -30.97 9.99
CA GLN A 399 -1.10 -31.04 11.26
C GLN A 399 -0.19 -31.54 12.39
N HIS A 400 0.57 -32.61 12.17
CA HIS A 400 1.57 -33.08 13.14
C HIS A 400 2.61 -31.99 13.48
N MET A 401 3.05 -31.21 12.50
CA MET A 401 4.01 -30.11 12.67
C MET A 401 3.47 -28.94 13.49
N CYS A 402 2.16 -28.88 13.79
CA CYS A 402 1.60 -27.89 14.72
C CYS A 402 2.20 -28.01 16.13
N LYS A 403 2.81 -29.16 16.46
CA LYS A 403 3.59 -29.36 17.70
C LYS A 403 4.75 -28.37 17.86
N TYR A 404 5.24 -27.77 16.77
CA TYR A 404 6.34 -26.80 16.80
C TYR A 404 5.92 -25.39 17.23
N ALA A 405 4.63 -25.11 17.32
CA ALA A 405 4.13 -23.81 17.72
C ALA A 405 4.47 -23.49 19.19
N ASP A 406 4.86 -22.25 19.48
CA ASP A 406 4.95 -21.73 20.84
C ASP A 406 3.56 -21.31 21.36
N GLU A 407 2.69 -20.88 20.44
CA GLU A 407 1.31 -20.53 20.72
C GLU A 407 0.41 -21.00 19.57
N ARG A 408 -0.87 -21.25 19.86
CA ARG A 408 -1.87 -21.60 18.85
C ARG A 408 -3.02 -20.60 18.90
N ILE A 409 -3.50 -20.23 17.72
CA ILE A 409 -4.76 -19.51 17.54
C ILE A 409 -5.76 -20.47 16.93
N VAL A 410 -6.99 -20.46 17.42
CA VAL A 410 -8.10 -21.24 16.86
C VAL A 410 -9.27 -20.32 16.55
N SER A 411 -10.02 -20.58 15.48
CA SER A 411 -11.13 -19.71 15.07
C SER A 411 -12.40 -19.89 15.90
N ASN A 412 -12.55 -20.99 16.64
CA ASN A 412 -13.78 -21.28 17.37
C ASN A 412 -13.60 -22.32 18.50
N VAL A 413 -14.68 -22.55 19.25
CA VAL A 413 -14.72 -23.46 20.41
C VAL A 413 -14.53 -24.93 20.08
N ALA A 414 -14.93 -25.40 18.89
CA ALA A 414 -14.74 -26.79 18.48
C ALA A 414 -13.25 -27.08 18.26
N LEU A 415 -12.58 -26.19 17.53
CA LEU A 415 -11.13 -26.26 17.32
C LEU A 415 -10.35 -26.04 18.62
N HIS A 416 -10.82 -25.18 19.52
CA HIS A 416 -10.21 -25.03 20.85
C HIS A 416 -10.26 -26.32 21.66
N LYS A 417 -11.38 -27.03 21.63
CA LYS A 417 -11.54 -28.30 22.34
C LYS A 417 -10.54 -29.36 21.82
N GLU A 418 -10.26 -29.34 20.53
CA GLU A 418 -9.39 -30.32 19.88
C GLU A 418 -7.90 -29.95 19.96
N PHE A 419 -7.56 -28.72 19.59
CA PHE A 419 -6.17 -28.27 19.45
C PHE A 419 -5.70 -27.38 20.61
N GLY A 420 -6.59 -26.96 21.52
CA GLY A 420 -6.29 -25.93 22.52
C GLY A 420 -6.04 -24.56 21.88
N GLY A 421 -5.23 -23.72 22.53
CA GLY A 421 -4.86 -22.41 22.00
C GLY A 421 -5.84 -21.28 22.32
N THR A 422 -5.54 -20.07 21.86
CA THR A 422 -6.36 -18.87 22.11
C THR A 422 -7.41 -18.72 21.03
N ILE A 423 -8.68 -18.60 21.42
CA ILE A 423 -9.77 -18.38 20.46
C ILE A 423 -9.71 -16.95 19.93
N VAL A 424 -9.45 -16.80 18.63
CA VAL A 424 -9.58 -15.53 17.90
C VAL A 424 -10.50 -15.80 16.70
N PRO A 425 -11.80 -15.49 16.81
CA PRO A 425 -12.75 -15.82 15.76
C PRO A 425 -12.49 -15.03 14.48
N HIS A 426 -13.29 -15.28 13.44
CA HIS A 426 -13.40 -14.29 12.38
C HIS A 426 -13.92 -12.98 12.99
N VAL A 427 -13.33 -11.87 12.60
CA VAL A 427 -13.70 -10.53 13.06
C VAL A 427 -13.78 -9.55 11.90
N ARG A 428 -14.37 -8.37 12.14
CA ARG A 428 -14.50 -7.28 11.17
C ARG A 428 -14.07 -5.94 11.74
N ASP A 429 -13.60 -5.05 10.85
CA ASP A 429 -13.28 -3.68 11.22
C ASP A 429 -14.57 -2.95 11.60
N GLU A 430 -14.70 -2.60 12.88
CA GLU A 430 -15.84 -1.88 13.40
C GLU A 430 -16.09 -0.52 12.74
N HIS A 431 -15.09 0.10 12.10
CA HIS A 431 -15.24 1.39 11.43
C HIS A 431 -15.72 1.24 9.98
N THR A 432 -15.41 0.12 9.33
CA THR A 432 -15.82 -0.14 7.93
C THR A 432 -17.14 -0.91 7.88
N PHE A 433 -17.30 -1.88 8.78
CA PHE A 433 -18.55 -2.59 9.00
C PHE A 433 -19.40 -1.80 9.99
N ASP A 434 -19.96 -0.68 9.54
CA ASP A 434 -20.89 0.12 10.31
C ASP A 434 -22.20 0.30 9.52
N PRO A 435 -23.33 -0.27 9.99
CA PRO A 435 -24.61 -0.14 9.29
C PRO A 435 -25.09 1.30 9.13
N ALA A 436 -24.59 2.25 9.93
CA ALA A 436 -24.94 3.66 9.79
C ALA A 436 -24.37 4.33 8.52
N LEU A 437 -23.40 3.69 7.86
CA LEU A 437 -22.73 4.22 6.66
C LEU A 437 -23.48 3.89 5.37
N PHE A 438 -24.47 3.00 5.40
CA PHE A 438 -25.10 2.44 4.21
C PHE A 438 -26.62 2.51 4.27
N ASP A 439 -27.23 2.70 3.11
CA ASP A 439 -28.68 2.65 2.93
C ASP A 439 -29.03 1.38 2.14
N SER A 440 -29.86 0.50 2.74
CA SER A 440 -30.16 -0.81 2.17
C SER A 440 -30.87 -0.71 0.81
N VAL A 441 -31.78 0.24 0.64
CA VAL A 441 -32.53 0.44 -0.61
C VAL A 441 -31.62 0.92 -1.72
N SER A 442 -30.74 1.89 -1.43
CA SER A 442 -29.75 2.38 -2.39
C SER A 442 -28.77 1.28 -2.82
N SER A 443 -28.31 0.44 -1.87
CA SER A 443 -27.48 -0.73 -2.20
C SER A 443 -28.23 -1.71 -3.10
N ARG A 444 -29.50 -2.04 -2.80
CA ARG A 444 -30.31 -2.94 -3.63
C ARG A 444 -30.39 -2.44 -5.08
N VAL A 445 -30.72 -1.16 -5.27
CA VAL A 445 -30.77 -0.55 -6.61
C VAL A 445 -29.43 -0.63 -7.33
N LYS A 446 -28.32 -0.34 -6.63
CA LYS A 446 -26.97 -0.41 -7.20
C LYS A 446 -26.62 -1.81 -7.73
N TYR A 447 -27.03 -2.86 -7.02
CA TYR A 447 -26.73 -4.25 -7.38
C TYR A 447 -27.86 -4.95 -8.16
N GLY A 448 -28.87 -4.22 -8.64
CA GLY A 448 -29.96 -4.79 -9.44
C GLY A 448 -30.94 -5.67 -8.65
N VAL A 449 -30.99 -5.51 -7.33
CA VAL A 449 -31.99 -6.14 -6.45
C VAL A 449 -33.22 -5.23 -6.36
N PRO A 450 -34.46 -5.73 -6.50
CA PRO A 450 -35.64 -4.89 -6.40
C PRO A 450 -35.71 -4.15 -5.05
N PRO A 451 -36.05 -2.85 -5.01
CA PRO A 451 -35.95 -2.05 -3.78
C PRO A 451 -36.86 -2.56 -2.65
N ASN A 452 -38.05 -3.05 -3.02
CA ASN A 452 -39.06 -3.54 -2.08
C ASN A 452 -39.00 -5.06 -1.84
N SER A 453 -37.95 -5.76 -2.30
CA SER A 453 -37.84 -7.20 -2.04
C SER A 453 -37.45 -7.48 -0.59
N LYS A 454 -37.91 -8.63 -0.09
CA LYS A 454 -37.46 -9.23 1.17
C LYS A 454 -36.26 -10.13 0.88
N VAL A 455 -35.06 -9.64 1.22
CA VAL A 455 -33.80 -10.24 0.80
C VAL A 455 -33.31 -11.25 1.82
N VAL A 456 -33.25 -12.51 1.38
CA VAL A 456 -32.53 -13.59 2.06
C VAL A 456 -31.15 -13.70 1.40
N LEU A 457 -30.09 -13.32 2.12
CA LEU A 457 -28.75 -13.23 1.54
C LEU A 457 -27.90 -14.45 1.91
N PHE A 458 -27.26 -15.03 0.88
CA PHE A 458 -26.12 -15.92 1.03
C PHE A 458 -24.88 -15.30 0.38
N PHE A 459 -23.83 -15.11 1.17
CA PHE A 459 -22.56 -14.56 0.68
C PHE A 459 -21.42 -15.56 0.82
N GLY A 460 -20.75 -15.90 -0.29
CA GLY A 460 -19.62 -16.83 -0.36
C GLY A 460 -19.77 -17.85 -1.50
N THR A 461 -18.78 -18.74 -1.68
CA THR A 461 -18.83 -19.77 -2.74
C THR A 461 -20.01 -20.73 -2.53
N PRO A 462 -20.97 -20.82 -3.46
CA PRO A 462 -22.11 -21.73 -3.38
C PRO A 462 -21.64 -23.20 -3.43
N ARG A 463 -22.01 -24.00 -2.42
CA ARG A 463 -21.73 -25.45 -2.33
C ARG A 463 -22.89 -26.14 -1.61
N HIS A 464 -23.23 -27.38 -1.99
CA HIS A 464 -24.35 -28.13 -1.40
C HIS A 464 -24.28 -28.25 0.13
N HIS A 465 -23.13 -28.63 0.70
CA HIS A 465 -22.94 -28.77 2.16
C HIS A 465 -23.12 -27.47 2.95
N LYS A 466 -23.12 -26.31 2.28
CA LYS A 466 -23.38 -25.00 2.92
C LYS A 466 -24.87 -24.69 3.08
N GLY A 467 -25.75 -25.61 2.67
CA GLY A 467 -27.20 -25.50 2.87
C GLY A 467 -27.93 -24.58 1.89
N ILE A 468 -27.29 -24.18 0.79
CA ILE A 468 -27.91 -23.29 -0.20
C ILE A 468 -29.16 -23.90 -0.84
N ASP A 469 -29.20 -25.23 -1.00
CA ASP A 469 -30.36 -25.94 -1.55
C ASP A 469 -31.55 -25.82 -0.60
N VAL A 470 -31.32 -26.01 0.71
CA VAL A 470 -32.33 -25.86 1.76
C VAL A 470 -32.86 -24.43 1.80
N LEU A 471 -31.99 -23.44 1.57
CA LEU A 471 -32.37 -22.04 1.55
C LEU A 471 -33.21 -21.68 0.32
N ALA A 472 -32.85 -22.18 -0.87
CA ALA A 472 -33.63 -22.00 -2.08
C ALA A 472 -34.99 -22.68 -1.96
N ASP A 473 -35.03 -23.93 -1.48
CA ASP A 473 -36.27 -24.66 -1.24
C ASP A 473 -37.19 -23.91 -0.28
N ALA A 474 -36.65 -23.40 0.84
CA ALA A 474 -37.44 -22.62 1.79
C ALA A 474 -37.99 -21.32 1.18
N VAL A 475 -37.19 -20.59 0.39
CA VAL A 475 -37.65 -19.37 -0.31
C VAL A 475 -38.69 -19.68 -1.40
N GLY A 476 -38.58 -20.84 -2.07
CA GLY A 476 -39.55 -21.31 -3.05
C GLY A 476 -40.92 -21.61 -2.43
N HIS A 477 -40.95 -22.12 -1.20
CA HIS A 477 -42.17 -22.47 -0.47
C HIS A 477 -42.85 -21.29 0.27
N ILE A 478 -42.26 -20.09 0.25
CA ILE A 478 -42.88 -18.89 0.85
C ILE A 478 -43.98 -18.34 -0.07
N ASP A 479 -45.20 -18.22 0.44
CA ASP A 479 -46.33 -17.59 -0.26
C ASP A 479 -46.25 -16.04 -0.23
N ASP A 480 -45.14 -15.50 -0.73
CA ASP A 480 -44.87 -14.07 -0.89
C ASP A 480 -43.77 -13.85 -1.94
N ASP A 481 -44.15 -13.41 -3.14
CA ASP A 481 -43.25 -13.19 -4.29
C ASP A 481 -42.23 -12.05 -4.08
N SER A 482 -42.36 -11.26 -3.00
CA SER A 482 -41.37 -10.25 -2.65
C SER A 482 -40.09 -10.86 -2.09
N PHE A 483 -40.11 -12.12 -1.62
CA PHE A 483 -38.91 -12.81 -1.16
C PHE A 483 -37.94 -13.10 -2.31
N ARG A 484 -36.68 -12.71 -2.12
CA ARG A 484 -35.58 -12.94 -3.07
C ARG A 484 -34.41 -13.62 -2.36
N LEU A 485 -33.92 -14.71 -2.94
CA LEU A 485 -32.67 -15.33 -2.53
C LEU A 485 -31.54 -14.66 -3.32
N VAL A 486 -30.73 -13.84 -2.65
CA VAL A 486 -29.56 -13.21 -3.27
C VAL A 486 -28.33 -14.03 -2.94
N ILE A 487 -27.62 -14.50 -3.97
CA ILE A 487 -26.40 -15.29 -3.86
C ILE A 487 -25.25 -14.46 -4.40
N VAL A 488 -24.32 -14.09 -3.52
CA VAL A 488 -23.14 -13.32 -3.89
C VAL A 488 -21.93 -14.26 -3.85
N GLY A 489 -21.30 -14.47 -5.00
CA GLY A 489 -20.16 -15.37 -5.17
C GLY A 489 -20.37 -16.37 -6.30
N THR A 490 -19.26 -16.77 -6.92
CA THR A 490 -19.29 -17.66 -8.09
C THR A 490 -19.08 -19.12 -7.70
N THR A 491 -19.72 -20.03 -8.44
CA THR A 491 -19.45 -21.48 -8.43
C THR A 491 -19.15 -21.93 -9.85
N THR A 492 -18.18 -22.83 -10.00
CA THR A 492 -17.90 -23.49 -11.30
C THR A 492 -18.84 -24.66 -11.57
N ASP A 493 -19.58 -25.11 -10.56
CA ASP A 493 -20.50 -26.22 -10.66
C ASP A 493 -21.90 -25.74 -11.06
N ARG A 494 -22.25 -25.93 -12.33
CA ARG A 494 -23.56 -25.57 -12.88
C ARG A 494 -24.71 -26.39 -12.31
N SER A 495 -24.44 -27.57 -11.73
CA SER A 495 -25.49 -28.39 -11.10
C SER A 495 -26.07 -27.67 -9.88
N VAL A 496 -25.23 -26.92 -9.15
CA VAL A 496 -25.64 -26.08 -8.03
C VAL A 496 -26.64 -25.03 -8.49
N THR A 497 -26.30 -24.19 -9.47
CA THR A 497 -27.18 -23.10 -9.92
C THR A 497 -28.48 -23.65 -10.52
N THR A 498 -28.39 -24.68 -11.35
CA THR A 498 -29.56 -25.33 -11.97
C THR A 498 -30.55 -25.84 -10.92
N LYS A 499 -30.04 -26.45 -9.84
CA LYS A 499 -30.87 -26.94 -8.74
C LYS A 499 -31.53 -25.78 -7.99
N LEU A 500 -30.80 -24.72 -7.67
CA LEU A 500 -31.34 -23.55 -6.98
C LEU A 500 -32.46 -22.88 -7.78
N ASP A 501 -32.27 -22.70 -9.09
CA ASP A 501 -33.30 -22.14 -9.99
C ASP A 501 -34.54 -23.03 -10.07
N SER A 502 -34.38 -24.36 -10.00
CA SER A 502 -35.51 -25.29 -9.95
C SER A 502 -36.29 -25.25 -8.63
N LEU A 503 -35.60 -24.99 -7.52
CA LEU A 503 -36.19 -24.93 -6.18
C LEU A 503 -36.87 -23.58 -5.89
N ALA A 504 -36.35 -22.48 -6.46
CA ALA A 504 -36.92 -21.15 -6.31
C ALA A 504 -37.05 -20.40 -7.66
N PRO A 505 -37.94 -20.85 -8.58
CA PRO A 505 -38.03 -20.32 -9.93
C PRO A 505 -38.30 -18.81 -9.95
N GLY A 506 -37.42 -18.05 -10.63
CA GLY A 506 -37.55 -16.60 -10.78
C GLY A 506 -37.32 -15.78 -9.50
N ARG A 507 -36.92 -16.42 -8.39
CA ARG A 507 -36.69 -15.78 -7.08
C ARG A 507 -35.21 -15.72 -6.66
N VAL A 508 -34.30 -16.33 -7.42
CA VAL A 508 -32.84 -16.28 -7.16
C VAL A 508 -32.19 -15.13 -7.95
N ILE A 509 -31.32 -14.37 -7.29
CA ILE A 509 -30.50 -13.32 -7.91
C ILE A 509 -29.03 -13.66 -7.67
N TYR A 510 -28.25 -13.76 -8.75
CA TYR A 510 -26.82 -14.06 -8.69
C TYR A 510 -25.98 -12.80 -8.85
N LEU A 511 -25.06 -12.57 -7.92
CA LEU A 511 -24.05 -11.52 -7.98
C LEU A 511 -22.66 -12.16 -8.06
N PRO A 512 -21.72 -11.61 -8.86
CA PRO A 512 -20.37 -12.15 -8.99
C PRO A 512 -19.58 -11.97 -7.68
N ASN A 513 -18.33 -12.44 -7.66
CA ASN A 513 -17.41 -12.13 -6.56
C ASN A 513 -17.30 -10.61 -6.38
N GLN A 514 -17.08 -10.17 -5.14
CA GLN A 514 -17.06 -8.76 -4.77
C GLN A 514 -15.80 -8.46 -3.92
N PRO A 515 -15.18 -7.28 -4.09
CA PRO A 515 -14.08 -6.85 -3.23
C PRO A 515 -14.44 -6.82 -1.75
N PHE A 516 -13.48 -7.11 -0.87
CA PHE A 516 -13.69 -7.07 0.58
C PHE A 516 -14.18 -5.71 1.09
N SER A 517 -13.74 -4.64 0.43
CA SER A 517 -14.09 -3.26 0.78
C SER A 517 -15.58 -2.92 0.60
N VAL A 518 -16.32 -3.67 -0.23
CA VAL A 518 -17.75 -3.43 -0.48
C VAL A 518 -18.67 -4.43 0.23
N ILE A 519 -18.12 -5.38 0.98
CA ILE A 519 -18.90 -6.37 1.73
C ILE A 519 -19.97 -5.72 2.63
N PRO A 520 -19.67 -4.68 3.43
CA PRO A 520 -20.69 -4.03 4.26
C PRO A 520 -21.88 -3.49 3.45
N GLU A 521 -21.59 -2.90 2.28
CA GLU A 521 -22.61 -2.34 1.39
C GLU A 521 -23.52 -3.42 0.81
N ILE A 522 -22.98 -4.63 0.56
CA ILE A 522 -23.73 -5.79 0.09
C ILE A 522 -24.56 -6.40 1.22
N VAL A 523 -23.95 -6.60 2.38
CA VAL A 523 -24.59 -7.24 3.53
C VAL A 523 -25.78 -6.42 4.02
N VAL A 524 -25.72 -5.09 3.95
CA VAL A 524 -26.84 -4.21 4.33
C VAL A 524 -28.08 -4.38 3.46
N MET A 525 -27.97 -5.00 2.27
CA MET A 525 -29.13 -5.31 1.44
C MET A 525 -30.05 -6.37 2.06
N ALA A 526 -29.50 -7.22 2.93
CA ALA A 526 -30.19 -8.36 3.51
C ALA A 526 -31.20 -7.95 4.58
N ASP A 527 -32.37 -8.58 4.55
CA ASP A 527 -33.31 -8.53 5.68
C ASP A 527 -33.01 -9.66 6.68
N VAL A 528 -32.52 -10.80 6.18
CA VAL A 528 -32.08 -11.93 6.99
C VAL A 528 -30.93 -12.67 6.31
N ILE A 529 -29.98 -13.14 7.10
CA ILE A 529 -28.93 -14.07 6.67
C ILE A 529 -29.20 -15.42 7.36
N CYS A 530 -29.30 -16.48 6.57
CA CYS A 530 -29.58 -17.82 7.06
C CYS A 530 -28.47 -18.79 6.61
N LEU A 531 -27.92 -19.54 7.55
CA LEU A 531 -26.81 -20.48 7.34
C LEU A 531 -27.21 -21.89 7.77
N PRO A 532 -28.03 -22.60 6.96
CA PRO A 532 -28.49 -23.96 7.27
C PRO A 532 -27.41 -25.00 6.91
N GLN A 533 -26.24 -24.91 7.54
CA GLN A 533 -25.14 -25.85 7.27
C GLN A 533 -25.57 -27.28 7.59
N ASP A 534 -25.07 -28.22 6.80
CA ASP A 534 -25.27 -29.64 7.04
C ASP A 534 -24.62 -30.06 8.37
N GLU A 535 -25.41 -30.55 9.32
CA GLU A 535 -24.92 -30.90 10.66
C GLU A 535 -24.21 -32.26 10.66
N ASP A 536 -24.51 -33.14 9.70
CA ASP A 536 -23.85 -34.45 9.60
C ASP A 536 -22.49 -34.37 8.88
N SER A 537 -22.21 -33.24 8.23
CA SER A 537 -20.94 -33.00 7.53
C SER A 537 -19.78 -32.81 8.54
N PRO A 538 -18.70 -33.61 8.47
CA PRO A 538 -17.52 -33.44 9.32
C PRO A 538 -16.89 -32.05 9.23
N ILE A 539 -16.98 -31.40 8.05
CA ILE A 539 -16.44 -30.05 7.84
C ILE A 539 -17.23 -29.02 8.64
N SER A 540 -18.57 -29.12 8.64
CA SER A 540 -19.45 -28.17 9.32
C SER A 540 -19.32 -28.20 10.85
N GLN A 541 -18.84 -29.32 11.40
CA GLN A 541 -18.60 -29.48 12.84
C GLN A 541 -17.48 -28.58 13.37
N PHE A 542 -16.57 -28.12 12.51
CA PHE A 542 -15.42 -27.31 12.90
C PHE A 542 -15.40 -25.91 12.26
N GLN A 543 -16.24 -25.65 11.27
CA GLN A 543 -16.21 -24.40 10.51
C GLN A 543 -17.11 -23.32 11.13
N LEU A 544 -16.51 -22.17 11.46
CA LEU A 544 -17.21 -20.92 11.77
C LEU A 544 -17.27 -20.06 10.49
N PRO A 545 -18.42 -19.90 9.83
CA PRO A 545 -18.46 -19.14 8.58
C PRO A 545 -18.24 -17.64 8.80
N ALA A 546 -17.30 -17.01 8.10
CA ALA A 546 -17.05 -15.57 8.20
C ALA A 546 -18.29 -14.71 7.89
N LYS A 547 -19.18 -15.19 7.01
CA LYS A 547 -20.50 -14.59 6.68
C LYS A 547 -21.46 -14.47 7.87
N ALA A 548 -21.29 -15.32 8.88
CA ALA A 548 -22.03 -15.17 10.14
C ALA A 548 -21.58 -13.88 10.84
N ILE A 549 -20.27 -13.63 10.87
CA ILE A 549 -19.71 -12.44 11.50
C ILE A 549 -20.02 -11.18 10.70
N ASP A 550 -20.11 -11.25 9.36
CA ASP A 550 -20.60 -10.16 8.53
C ASP A 550 -22.02 -9.71 8.95
N ALA A 551 -22.93 -10.68 9.17
CA ALA A 551 -24.29 -10.42 9.63
C ALA A 551 -24.29 -9.75 11.01
N VAL A 552 -23.52 -10.30 11.95
CA VAL A 552 -23.37 -9.77 13.31
C VAL A 552 -22.80 -8.34 13.30
N ALA A 553 -21.78 -8.07 12.47
CA ALA A 553 -21.16 -6.76 12.36
C ALA A 553 -22.12 -5.68 11.85
N MET A 554 -22.96 -6.04 10.87
CA MET A 554 -23.95 -5.15 10.25
C MET A 554 -25.31 -5.16 10.97
N GLY A 555 -25.46 -5.93 12.05
CA GLY A 555 -26.71 -6.03 12.81
C GLY A 555 -27.86 -6.67 12.04
N ILE A 556 -27.56 -7.52 11.05
CA ILE A 556 -28.57 -8.26 10.27
C ILE A 556 -29.00 -9.49 11.08
N PRO A 557 -30.32 -9.78 11.18
CA PRO A 557 -30.81 -11.02 11.77
C PRO A 557 -30.12 -12.25 11.17
N LEU A 558 -29.58 -13.09 12.05
CA LEU A 558 -28.78 -14.26 11.70
C LEU A 558 -29.46 -15.54 12.19
N LEU A 559 -29.80 -16.42 11.27
CA LEU A 559 -30.33 -17.75 11.54
C LEU A 559 -29.27 -18.81 11.18
N VAL A 560 -29.05 -19.81 12.05
CA VAL A 560 -27.95 -20.78 11.92
C VAL A 560 -28.37 -22.19 12.30
N SER A 561 -27.71 -23.21 11.73
CA SER A 561 -27.85 -24.61 12.17
C SER A 561 -27.11 -24.92 13.48
N GLY A 562 -27.37 -26.07 14.07
CA GLY A 562 -26.91 -26.50 15.40
C GLY A 562 -25.47 -27.01 15.47
N THR A 563 -24.55 -26.57 14.61
CA THR A 563 -23.15 -27.02 14.67
C THR A 563 -22.41 -26.37 15.86
N PRO A 564 -21.39 -27.02 16.45
CA PRO A 564 -20.73 -26.51 17.65
C PRO A 564 -20.18 -25.07 17.51
N PRO A 565 -19.54 -24.67 16.39
CA PRO A 565 -19.09 -23.28 16.21
C PRO A 565 -20.25 -22.27 16.12
N LEU A 566 -21.35 -22.64 15.48
CA LEU A 566 -22.52 -21.76 15.30
C LEU A 566 -23.33 -21.62 16.60
N MET A 567 -23.36 -22.68 17.43
CA MET A 567 -24.00 -22.64 18.75
C MET A 567 -23.38 -21.59 19.66
N GLN A 568 -22.08 -21.29 19.52
CA GLN A 568 -21.46 -20.19 20.26
C GLN A 568 -22.12 -18.84 19.92
N LEU A 569 -22.46 -18.60 18.65
CA LEU A 569 -23.14 -17.37 18.24
C LEU A 569 -24.56 -17.28 18.83
N VAL A 570 -25.23 -18.42 18.99
CA VAL A 570 -26.54 -18.51 19.65
C VAL A 570 -26.43 -18.24 21.15
N GLN A 571 -25.41 -18.80 21.82
CA GLN A 571 -25.15 -18.58 23.24
C GLN A 571 -24.74 -17.12 23.53
N ASP A 572 -23.94 -16.55 22.64
CA ASP A 572 -23.61 -15.12 22.65
C ASP A 572 -24.82 -14.24 22.29
N GLY A 573 -25.96 -14.85 21.93
CA GLY A 573 -27.22 -14.22 21.53
C GLY A 573 -27.08 -13.24 20.37
N VAL A 574 -26.19 -13.57 19.42
CA VAL A 574 -26.05 -12.86 18.14
C VAL A 574 -26.63 -13.64 16.95
N ALA A 575 -27.11 -14.87 17.19
CA ALA A 575 -27.80 -15.70 16.22
C ALA A 575 -29.00 -16.45 16.85
N LYS A 576 -29.89 -16.98 16.02
CA LYS A 576 -30.97 -17.90 16.43
C LYS A 576 -30.84 -19.24 15.68
N LEU A 577 -31.22 -20.33 16.34
CA LEU A 577 -31.28 -21.63 15.70
C LEU A 577 -32.40 -21.68 14.65
N ILE A 578 -32.13 -22.37 13.55
CA ILE A 578 -33.16 -22.75 12.58
C ILE A 578 -33.91 -23.99 13.04
N ASP A 579 -35.17 -24.07 12.65
CA ASP A 579 -35.94 -25.29 12.50
C ASP A 579 -36.04 -25.57 11.00
N ARG A 580 -35.48 -26.69 10.55
CA ARG A 580 -35.43 -27.02 9.11
C ARG A 580 -36.82 -27.29 8.53
N GLU A 581 -37.72 -27.88 9.30
CA GLU A 581 -39.07 -28.21 8.84
C GLU A 581 -39.95 -26.96 8.75
N ASN A 582 -39.67 -25.97 9.60
CA ASN A 582 -40.42 -24.72 9.69
C ASN A 582 -39.67 -23.50 9.11
N LEU A 583 -38.60 -23.72 8.33
CA LEU A 583 -37.71 -22.66 7.86
C LEU A 583 -38.42 -21.57 7.03
N PRO A 584 -39.37 -21.87 6.11
CA PRO A 584 -40.12 -20.83 5.38
C PRO A 584 -40.84 -19.86 6.31
N GLU A 585 -41.51 -20.38 7.34
CA GLU A 585 -42.27 -19.56 8.29
C GLU A 585 -41.34 -18.80 9.23
N MET A 586 -40.22 -19.40 9.66
CA MET A 586 -39.19 -18.68 10.41
C MET A 586 -38.59 -17.52 9.63
N LEU A 587 -38.31 -17.68 8.33
CA LEU A 587 -37.85 -16.60 7.46
C LEU A 587 -38.89 -15.47 7.38
N LYS A 588 -40.17 -15.81 7.18
CA LYS A 588 -41.28 -14.84 7.19
C LYS A 588 -41.35 -14.06 8.51
N GLN A 589 -41.35 -14.76 9.63
CA GLN A 589 -41.43 -14.16 10.96
C GLN A 589 -40.22 -13.27 11.25
N THR A 590 -39.02 -13.71 10.88
CA THR A 590 -37.79 -12.93 11.09
C THR A 590 -37.81 -11.63 10.30
N VAL A 591 -38.18 -11.70 9.01
CA VAL A 591 -38.30 -10.50 8.16
C VAL A 591 -39.43 -9.58 8.63
N ALA A 592 -40.59 -10.12 9.03
CA ALA A 592 -41.70 -9.31 9.55
C ALA A 592 -41.38 -8.66 10.90
N SER A 593 -40.62 -9.33 11.77
CA SER A 593 -40.19 -8.80 13.07
C SER A 593 -39.10 -7.73 12.95
N ASN A 594 -38.50 -7.57 11.77
CA ASN A 594 -37.40 -6.64 11.52
C ASN A 594 -37.85 -5.16 11.53
N ASP A 595 -39.16 -4.89 11.53
CA ASP A 595 -39.72 -3.55 11.83
C ASP A 595 -39.36 -3.04 13.24
N LEU A 596 -38.81 -3.90 14.11
CA LEU A 596 -38.23 -3.57 15.43
C LEU A 596 -36.72 -3.19 15.39
N ALA A 597 -36.20 -2.87 14.19
CA ALA A 597 -34.78 -2.77 13.83
C ALA A 597 -33.85 -2.02 14.81
N GLY A 598 -34.32 -0.95 15.46
CA GLY A 598 -33.45 -0.07 16.26
C GLY A 598 -32.85 -0.74 17.50
N LYS A 599 -33.68 -1.50 18.25
CA LYS A 599 -33.24 -2.12 19.51
C LYS A 599 -32.35 -3.35 19.26
N TRP A 600 -32.77 -4.23 18.35
CA TRP A 600 -31.99 -5.40 17.94
C TRP A 600 -30.61 -5.00 17.42
N ARG A 601 -30.55 -4.04 16.48
CA ARG A 601 -29.27 -3.58 15.92
C ARG A 601 -28.33 -3.01 16.99
N SER A 602 -28.85 -2.24 17.95
CA SER A 602 -28.03 -1.69 19.04
C SER A 602 -27.46 -2.76 19.97
N GLU A 603 -28.27 -3.78 20.31
CA GLU A 603 -27.83 -4.89 21.18
C GLU A 603 -26.79 -5.76 20.48
N ILE A 604 -27.04 -6.16 19.22
CA ILE A 604 -26.10 -6.95 18.43
C ILE A 604 -24.80 -6.20 18.20
N ARG A 605 -24.87 -4.89 17.88
CA ARG A 605 -23.69 -4.05 17.70
C ARG A 605 -22.80 -4.02 18.94
N SER A 606 -23.40 -3.94 20.13
CA SER A 606 -22.65 -3.94 21.39
C SER A 606 -21.89 -5.26 21.61
N ARG A 607 -22.53 -6.40 21.29
CA ARG A 607 -21.91 -7.74 21.36
C ARG A 607 -20.82 -7.92 20.30
N PHE A 608 -21.06 -7.43 19.09
CA PHE A 608 -20.06 -7.38 18.02
C PHE A 608 -18.81 -6.62 18.47
N LEU A 609 -18.97 -5.40 19.01
CA LEU A 609 -17.85 -4.58 19.47
C LEU A 609 -17.05 -5.27 20.59
N ALA A 610 -17.73 -6.03 21.46
CA ALA A 610 -17.11 -6.73 22.57
C ALA A 610 -16.29 -7.97 22.16
N SER A 611 -16.75 -8.73 21.16
CA SER A 611 -16.21 -10.08 20.88
C SER A 611 -15.79 -10.33 19.44
N TYR A 612 -16.31 -9.58 18.47
CA TYR A 612 -16.20 -9.88 17.04
C TYR A 612 -15.63 -8.73 16.19
N SER A 613 -15.16 -7.66 16.85
CA SER A 613 -14.52 -6.50 16.22
C SER A 613 -13.00 -6.65 16.12
N TYR A 614 -12.37 -5.85 15.26
CA TYR A 614 -10.91 -5.74 15.24
C TYR A 614 -10.39 -5.21 16.58
N GLY A 615 -11.08 -4.24 17.18
CA GLY A 615 -10.75 -3.75 18.53
C GLY A 615 -10.71 -4.86 19.60
N ALA A 616 -11.63 -5.82 19.55
CA ALA A 616 -11.65 -6.97 20.47
C ALA A 616 -10.49 -7.94 20.17
N ALA A 617 -10.33 -8.35 18.91
CA ALA A 617 -9.26 -9.26 18.50
C ALA A 617 -7.86 -8.69 18.73
N SER A 618 -7.65 -7.38 18.51
CA SER A 618 -6.35 -6.74 18.74
C SER A 618 -5.90 -6.80 20.20
N LYS A 619 -6.82 -6.77 21.16
CA LYS A 619 -6.49 -6.94 22.59
C LYS A 619 -5.98 -8.36 22.87
N GLN A 620 -6.71 -9.36 22.39
CA GLN A 620 -6.33 -10.77 22.53
C GLN A 620 -4.99 -11.06 21.83
N MET A 621 -4.82 -10.56 20.61
CA MET A 621 -3.57 -10.71 19.85
C MET A 621 -2.39 -10.04 20.55
N ARG A 622 -2.58 -8.85 21.16
CA ARG A 622 -1.52 -8.19 21.94
C ARG A 622 -1.08 -9.05 23.11
N GLU A 623 -2.01 -9.55 23.92
CA GLU A 623 -1.70 -10.40 25.07
C GLU A 623 -0.97 -11.69 24.65
N LEU A 624 -1.43 -12.32 23.58
CA LEU A 624 -0.83 -13.52 22.99
C LEU A 624 0.61 -13.26 22.54
N ILE A 625 0.84 -12.20 21.77
CA ILE A 625 2.17 -11.85 21.23
C ILE A 625 3.13 -11.52 22.37
N GLU A 626 2.70 -10.72 23.34
CA GLU A 626 3.54 -10.41 24.49
C GLU A 626 3.89 -11.66 25.32
N ARG A 627 2.95 -12.60 25.47
CA ARG A 627 3.20 -13.90 26.09
C ARG A 627 4.25 -14.71 25.31
N ALA A 628 4.09 -14.81 23.99
CA ALA A 628 5.02 -15.52 23.11
C ALA A 628 6.43 -14.91 23.14
N LEU A 629 6.54 -13.57 23.14
CA LEU A 629 7.83 -12.86 23.18
C LEU A 629 8.53 -12.99 24.54
N ARG A 630 7.79 -13.01 25.65
CA ARG A 630 8.33 -13.20 27.00
C ARG A 630 8.78 -14.64 27.27
N ASN A 631 8.26 -15.62 26.53
CA ASN A 631 8.67 -17.00 26.72
C ASN A 631 10.09 -17.24 26.17
N VAL A 632 11.05 -17.42 27.10
CA VAL A 632 12.45 -17.71 26.79
C VAL A 632 12.68 -19.22 26.56
N GLN A 633 11.83 -20.08 27.16
CA GLN A 633 11.84 -21.53 26.94
C GLN A 633 10.89 -21.89 25.79
N ARG A 634 11.32 -21.52 24.57
CA ARG A 634 10.58 -21.81 23.33
C ARG A 634 10.56 -23.31 23.05
N THR A 635 9.50 -23.78 22.39
CA THR A 635 9.39 -25.18 21.97
C THR A 635 10.54 -25.49 21.00
N PRO A 636 11.46 -26.42 21.32
CA PRO A 636 12.60 -26.73 20.46
C PRO A 636 12.14 -27.48 19.20
N ILE A 637 12.84 -27.26 18.10
CA ILE A 637 12.64 -27.97 16.83
C ILE A 637 13.89 -28.79 16.54
N ASN A 638 13.88 -30.06 16.94
CA ASN A 638 15.05 -30.94 16.88
C ASN A 638 15.04 -31.91 15.68
N ASP A 639 13.87 -32.19 15.11
CA ASP A 639 13.66 -33.22 14.09
C ASP A 639 13.39 -32.66 12.69
N LEU A 640 13.37 -31.33 12.48
CA LEU A 640 12.97 -30.73 11.20
C LEU A 640 13.89 -31.10 10.03
N SER A 641 15.21 -31.13 10.25
CA SER A 641 16.16 -31.53 9.19
C SER A 641 16.03 -33.01 8.82
N SER A 642 15.79 -33.89 9.81
CA SER A 642 15.49 -35.30 9.53
C SER A 642 14.13 -35.48 8.84
N LEU A 643 13.13 -34.68 9.22
CA LEU A 643 11.82 -34.68 8.59
C LEU A 643 11.94 -34.29 7.12
N GLN A 644 12.66 -33.21 6.78
CA GLN A 644 12.94 -32.83 5.40
C GLN A 644 13.65 -33.92 4.60
N ALA A 645 14.64 -34.60 5.20
CA ALA A 645 15.30 -35.73 4.56
C ALA A 645 14.32 -36.88 4.27
N HIS A 646 13.38 -37.15 5.18
CA HIS A 646 12.33 -38.15 4.97
C HIS A 646 11.33 -37.73 3.89
N GLU A 647 10.92 -36.46 3.83
CA GLU A 647 10.08 -35.91 2.76
C GLU A 647 10.72 -36.17 1.39
N ARG A 648 11.97 -35.71 1.19
CA ARG A 648 12.72 -35.90 -0.06
C ARG A 648 12.80 -37.37 -0.48
N ARG A 649 13.11 -38.25 0.46
CA ARG A 649 13.19 -39.70 0.25
C ARG A 649 11.86 -40.31 -0.19
N VAL A 650 10.75 -39.98 0.48
CA VAL A 650 9.44 -40.56 0.11
C VAL A 650 8.90 -39.98 -1.20
N ILE A 651 9.31 -38.78 -1.60
CA ILE A 651 9.03 -38.20 -2.93
C ILE A 651 9.87 -38.90 -4.01
N GLY A 652 10.99 -39.53 -3.64
CA GLY A 652 11.91 -40.22 -4.55
C GLY A 652 13.00 -39.31 -5.09
N GLU A 653 13.27 -38.18 -4.42
CA GLU A 653 14.40 -37.31 -4.74
C GLU A 653 15.71 -38.02 -4.37
N LYS A 654 16.64 -38.11 -5.32
CA LYS A 654 17.98 -38.63 -5.05
C LYS A 654 18.78 -37.55 -4.33
N ALA A 655 19.57 -37.96 -3.33
CA ALA A 655 20.48 -37.06 -2.61
C ALA A 655 21.29 -36.22 -3.61
N THR A 656 21.09 -34.90 -3.57
CA THR A 656 21.77 -33.94 -4.40
C THR A 656 23.26 -33.93 -4.02
N VAL A 657 24.13 -34.13 -5.01
CA VAL A 657 25.58 -34.01 -4.82
C VAL A 657 25.88 -32.55 -4.50
N GLU A 658 26.67 -32.31 -3.44
CA GLU A 658 27.21 -30.96 -3.14
C GLU A 658 27.77 -30.34 -4.42
N GLN A 659 27.12 -29.28 -4.90
CA GLN A 659 27.60 -28.57 -6.06
C GLN A 659 28.89 -27.84 -5.67
N GLN A 660 30.00 -28.26 -6.28
CA GLN A 660 31.23 -27.49 -6.24
C GLN A 660 30.97 -26.07 -6.75
N ARG A 661 31.59 -25.06 -6.12
CA ARG A 661 31.45 -23.65 -6.51
C ARG A 661 31.68 -23.54 -8.03
N ALA A 662 30.65 -23.12 -8.75
CA ALA A 662 30.75 -22.92 -10.20
C ALA A 662 31.92 -21.96 -10.52
N PRO A 663 32.73 -22.25 -11.55
CA PRO A 663 33.83 -21.36 -11.94
C PRO A 663 33.28 -20.01 -12.44
N GLY A 664 34.04 -18.94 -12.26
CA GLY A 664 33.71 -17.61 -12.77
C GLY A 664 33.95 -16.50 -11.74
N ILE A 665 33.82 -15.25 -12.19
CA ILE A 665 34.01 -14.04 -11.38
C ILE A 665 32.69 -13.66 -10.72
N ASP A 666 32.78 -13.21 -9.47
CA ASP A 666 31.64 -12.66 -8.74
C ASP A 666 31.60 -11.13 -8.86
N ILE A 667 30.40 -10.59 -9.03
CA ILE A 667 30.18 -9.15 -9.17
C ILE A 667 29.17 -8.69 -8.13
N VAL A 668 29.46 -7.59 -7.44
CA VAL A 668 28.55 -6.93 -6.50
C VAL A 668 28.09 -5.62 -7.07
N VAL A 669 26.78 -5.40 -7.15
CA VAL A 669 26.20 -4.17 -7.65
C VAL A 669 25.57 -3.39 -6.50
N PHE A 670 26.07 -2.19 -6.21
CA PHE A 670 25.50 -1.31 -5.19
C PHE A 670 24.63 -0.23 -5.82
N TRP A 671 23.32 -0.46 -5.83
CA TRP A 671 22.33 0.50 -6.35
C TRP A 671 21.93 1.55 -5.30
N LYS A 672 21.63 2.75 -5.78
CA LYS A 672 21.36 3.96 -4.98
C LYS A 672 19.90 4.10 -4.51
N GLN A 673 18.98 3.25 -4.97
CA GLN A 673 17.54 3.33 -4.72
C GLN A 673 16.96 1.93 -4.43
N ASN A 674 15.66 1.84 -4.11
CA ASN A 674 14.95 0.58 -3.83
C ASN A 674 14.08 0.08 -5.01
N ASP A 675 14.35 0.57 -6.22
CA ASP A 675 13.52 0.37 -7.41
C ASP A 675 14.12 -0.59 -8.46
N THR A 676 15.19 -1.32 -8.09
CA THR A 676 15.72 -2.42 -8.92
C THR A 676 14.63 -3.45 -9.21
N GLY A 677 14.53 -3.86 -10.47
CA GLY A 677 13.52 -4.78 -11.00
C GLY A 677 12.18 -4.15 -11.35
N LEU A 678 11.99 -2.84 -11.16
CA LEU A 678 10.71 -2.17 -11.41
C LEU A 678 10.63 -1.51 -12.80
N TYR A 679 11.62 -0.68 -13.15
CA TYR A 679 11.55 0.20 -14.32
C TYR A 679 12.42 -0.20 -15.51
N GLY A 680 13.30 -1.19 -15.35
CA GLY A 680 14.29 -1.54 -16.37
C GLY A 680 15.29 -0.41 -16.59
N ARG A 681 15.85 0.13 -15.50
CA ARG A 681 16.89 1.16 -15.55
C ARG A 681 18.18 0.59 -16.15
N ARG A 682 19.10 1.49 -16.52
CA ARG A 682 20.47 1.10 -16.91
C ARG A 682 21.10 0.08 -15.95
N SER A 683 20.91 0.25 -14.63
CA SER A 683 21.39 -0.72 -13.64
C SER A 683 20.79 -2.11 -13.81
N ASP A 684 19.47 -2.22 -14.00
CA ASP A 684 18.79 -3.50 -14.26
C ASP A 684 19.36 -4.17 -15.51
N MET A 685 19.63 -3.38 -16.56
CA MET A 685 20.14 -3.90 -17.84
C MET A 685 21.58 -4.37 -17.73
N VAL A 686 22.43 -3.60 -17.04
CA VAL A 686 23.81 -3.99 -16.75
C VAL A 686 23.84 -5.26 -15.90
N ILE A 687 23.00 -5.36 -14.86
CA ILE A 687 22.89 -6.57 -14.03
C ILE A 687 22.55 -7.79 -14.90
N ARG A 688 21.54 -7.69 -15.76
CA ARG A 688 21.15 -8.80 -16.66
C ARG A 688 22.25 -9.17 -17.64
N TYR A 689 22.91 -8.18 -18.25
CA TYR A 689 24.02 -8.42 -19.17
C TYR A 689 25.17 -9.15 -18.45
N LEU A 690 25.61 -8.65 -17.30
CA LEU A 690 26.66 -9.30 -16.50
C LEU A 690 26.29 -10.73 -16.12
N ALA A 691 25.06 -10.96 -15.68
CA ALA A 691 24.58 -12.29 -15.34
C ALA A 691 24.48 -13.24 -16.55
N SER A 692 24.24 -12.71 -17.76
CA SER A 692 24.17 -13.53 -18.98
C SER A 692 25.52 -14.09 -19.41
N ARG A 693 26.64 -13.52 -18.94
CA ARG A 693 27.97 -13.92 -19.37
C ARG A 693 28.40 -15.28 -18.77
N PRO A 694 29.14 -16.11 -19.54
CA PRO A 694 29.61 -17.41 -19.06
C PRO A 694 30.76 -17.32 -18.05
N ASP A 695 31.57 -16.26 -18.09
CA ASP A 695 32.70 -16.01 -17.20
C ASP A 695 32.29 -15.34 -15.87
N VAL A 696 31.02 -14.97 -15.72
CA VAL A 696 30.43 -14.47 -14.47
C VAL A 696 29.71 -15.62 -13.76
N ARG A 697 30.13 -15.89 -12.52
CA ARG A 697 29.50 -16.89 -11.64
C ARG A 697 28.19 -16.36 -11.08
N ARG A 698 28.22 -15.19 -10.44
CA ARG A 698 27.07 -14.60 -9.76
C ARG A 698 27.16 -13.08 -9.69
N VAL A 699 26.00 -12.44 -9.73
CA VAL A 699 25.79 -11.00 -9.52
C VAL A 699 24.96 -10.81 -8.24
N VAL A 700 25.58 -10.26 -7.20
CA VAL A 700 24.92 -9.93 -5.93
C VAL A 700 24.55 -8.46 -5.94
N VAL A 701 23.26 -8.15 -5.90
CA VAL A 701 22.73 -6.79 -6.01
C VAL A 701 22.27 -6.31 -4.65
N PHE A 702 22.73 -5.13 -4.24
CA PHE A 702 22.29 -4.44 -3.04
C PHE A 702 21.58 -3.15 -3.42
N ASP A 703 20.30 -3.05 -3.08
CA ASP A 703 19.61 -1.76 -3.04
C ASP A 703 20.01 -0.99 -1.78
N ALA A 704 19.85 0.33 -1.82
CA ALA A 704 20.18 1.20 -0.68
C ALA A 704 19.42 0.77 0.59
N PRO A 705 20.06 0.82 1.78
CA PRO A 705 19.38 0.60 3.05
C PRO A 705 18.13 1.46 3.19
N ILE A 706 17.06 0.88 3.74
CA ILE A 706 15.78 1.58 3.93
C ILE A 706 15.20 1.29 5.31
N SER A 707 14.70 2.33 5.98
CA SER A 707 14.07 2.15 7.28
C SER A 707 12.66 1.55 7.13
N GLU A 708 12.21 0.77 8.10
CA GLU A 708 10.82 0.29 8.13
C GLU A 708 9.83 1.46 8.14
N PHE A 709 10.18 2.60 8.74
CA PHE A 709 9.34 3.80 8.73
C PHE A 709 9.12 4.32 7.31
N ASP A 710 10.18 4.41 6.50
CA ASP A 710 10.08 4.86 5.12
C ASP A 710 9.30 3.87 4.26
N LEU A 711 9.46 2.56 4.50
CA LEU A 711 8.66 1.53 3.83
C LEU A 711 7.17 1.61 4.19
N LEU A 712 6.84 1.78 5.47
CA LEU A 712 5.45 1.90 5.93
C LEU A 712 4.79 3.16 5.38
N ASN A 713 5.50 4.28 5.31
CA ASN A 713 5.00 5.49 4.64
C ASN A 713 4.67 5.23 3.17
N ARG A 714 5.49 4.42 2.47
CA ARG A 714 5.23 4.04 1.08
C ARG A 714 4.03 3.11 0.93
N ARG A 715 3.84 2.17 1.87
CA ARG A 715 2.69 1.26 1.95
C ARG A 715 1.36 2.03 2.08
N ASP A 716 1.33 3.05 2.94
CA ASP A 716 0.11 3.75 3.35
C ASP A 716 -0.27 4.94 2.45
N THR A 717 0.41 5.12 1.30
CA THR A 717 0.02 6.14 0.30
C THR A 717 -1.37 5.85 -0.28
N HIS A 718 -2.25 6.86 -0.29
CA HIS A 718 -3.66 6.70 -0.66
C HIS A 718 -3.87 6.71 -2.19
N GLY A 719 -4.59 5.73 -2.74
CA GLY A 719 -5.00 5.68 -4.15
C GLY A 719 -4.78 4.30 -4.82
N HIS A 720 -5.10 4.18 -6.12
CA HIS A 720 -4.72 3.04 -6.99
C HIS A 720 -3.21 2.73 -6.86
N ILE A 721 -2.75 1.54 -7.27
CA ILE A 721 -1.35 1.08 -7.17
C ILE A 721 -0.38 2.24 -7.45
N THR A 722 0.16 2.83 -6.39
CA THR A 722 1.10 3.94 -6.48
C THR A 722 2.50 3.40 -6.71
N GLN A 723 3.39 4.22 -7.26
CA GLN A 723 4.82 3.93 -7.31
C GLN A 723 5.34 3.47 -5.93
N ASP A 724 4.94 4.17 -4.87
CA ASP A 724 5.41 3.90 -3.52
C ASP A 724 4.96 2.52 -3.03
N ARG A 725 3.70 2.16 -3.31
CA ARG A 725 3.18 0.82 -3.01
C ARG A 725 3.93 -0.28 -3.79
N LEU A 726 4.25 -0.05 -5.07
CA LEU A 726 5.08 -0.99 -5.86
C LEU A 726 6.48 -1.15 -5.28
N ILE A 727 7.10 -0.06 -4.81
CA ILE A 727 8.42 -0.15 -4.18
C ILE A 727 8.35 -0.95 -2.86
N TYR A 728 7.30 -0.76 -2.06
CA TYR A 728 7.08 -1.58 -0.86
C TYR A 728 7.03 -3.08 -1.21
N ILE A 729 6.18 -3.43 -2.19
CA ILE A 729 6.01 -4.82 -2.64
C ILE A 729 7.34 -5.37 -3.16
N LYS A 730 7.98 -4.69 -4.14
CA LYS A 730 9.25 -5.13 -4.73
C LYS A 730 10.36 -5.24 -3.71
N THR A 731 10.38 -4.38 -2.68
CA THR A 731 11.37 -4.49 -1.60
C THR A 731 11.22 -5.80 -0.86
N TYR A 732 10.00 -6.16 -0.43
CA TYR A 732 9.79 -7.43 0.24
C TYR A 732 9.94 -8.64 -0.69
N GLU A 733 9.57 -8.54 -1.97
CA GLU A 733 9.87 -9.58 -2.97
C GLU A 733 11.38 -9.86 -3.07
N LYS A 734 12.24 -8.82 -3.00
CA LYS A 734 13.70 -8.99 -2.95
C LYS A 734 14.17 -9.57 -1.60
N VAL A 735 13.61 -9.11 -0.49
CA VAL A 735 13.91 -9.67 0.84
C VAL A 735 13.64 -11.18 0.87
N PHE A 736 12.53 -11.65 0.32
CA PHE A 736 12.22 -13.08 0.23
C PHE A 736 12.88 -13.82 -0.95
N GLY A 737 13.70 -13.14 -1.76
CA GLY A 737 14.41 -13.76 -2.89
C GLY A 737 13.52 -14.15 -4.08
N LYS A 738 12.30 -13.58 -4.19
CA LYS A 738 11.39 -13.86 -5.31
C LYS A 738 12.01 -13.49 -6.66
N LEU A 739 12.79 -12.42 -6.70
CA LEU A 739 13.40 -11.92 -7.93
C LEU A 739 14.75 -12.60 -8.24
N ASP A 740 15.25 -13.45 -7.35
CA ASP A 740 16.53 -14.12 -7.53
C ASP A 740 16.47 -15.11 -8.70
N THR A 741 17.62 -15.30 -9.35
CA THR A 741 17.85 -16.32 -10.39
C THR A 741 19.09 -17.11 -10.00
N GLU A 742 19.43 -18.16 -10.76
CA GLU A 742 20.66 -18.94 -10.53
C GLU A 742 21.93 -18.07 -10.37
N LYS A 743 22.01 -17.01 -11.19
CA LYS A 743 23.15 -16.08 -11.26
C LYS A 743 22.91 -14.72 -10.61
N ILE A 744 21.70 -14.39 -10.15
CA ILE A 744 21.42 -13.06 -9.57
C ILE A 744 20.76 -13.20 -8.20
N SER A 745 21.30 -12.52 -7.19
CA SER A 745 20.72 -12.43 -5.84
C SER A 745 20.44 -10.97 -5.48
N TYR A 746 19.19 -10.62 -5.18
CA TYR A 746 18.77 -9.26 -4.83
C TYR A 746 18.61 -9.08 -3.32
N ASN A 747 19.23 -8.06 -2.76
CA ASN A 747 19.34 -7.87 -1.32
C ASN A 747 18.99 -6.43 -0.92
N VAL A 748 18.21 -6.30 0.15
CA VAL A 748 17.83 -5.00 0.71
C VAL A 748 17.95 -5.06 2.23
N PHE A 749 18.72 -4.13 2.81
CA PHE A 749 18.80 -4.00 4.26
C PHE A 749 17.62 -3.16 4.77
N VAL A 750 16.63 -3.84 5.34
CA VAL A 750 15.47 -3.20 5.99
C VAL A 750 15.73 -3.13 7.49
N PHE A 751 15.69 -1.93 8.06
CA PHE A 751 16.07 -1.73 9.46
C PHE A 751 15.03 -0.95 10.30
N PRO A 752 14.92 -1.23 11.61
CA PRO A 752 13.98 -0.51 12.47
C PRO A 752 14.31 0.98 12.60
N PRO A 753 13.28 1.87 12.65
CA PRO A 753 13.51 3.30 12.75
C PRO A 753 14.11 3.70 14.10
N GLY A 754 15.05 4.64 14.07
CA GLY A 754 15.68 5.20 15.27
C GLY A 754 16.74 4.30 15.93
N THR A 755 17.07 3.14 15.33
CA THR A 755 18.12 2.25 15.83
C THR A 755 19.53 2.77 15.55
N TYR A 756 19.75 3.32 14.36
CA TYR A 756 21.07 3.73 13.87
C TYR A 756 21.16 5.24 13.69
N HIS A 757 22.38 5.80 13.79
CA HIS A 757 22.67 7.16 13.35
C HIS A 757 23.43 7.16 12.01
N THR A 758 23.34 8.28 11.28
CA THR A 758 23.85 8.43 9.91
C THR A 758 25.02 9.42 9.77
N SER A 759 25.45 10.03 10.88
CA SER A 759 26.54 11.01 10.93
C SER A 759 27.45 10.78 12.14
N ASP A 760 28.73 11.13 12.01
CA ASP A 760 29.68 11.12 13.14
C ASP A 760 29.21 12.10 14.23
N GLY A 761 28.78 11.56 15.39
CA GLY A 761 28.27 12.35 16.52
C GLY A 761 26.93 11.87 17.13
N GLY A 762 26.39 10.72 16.69
CA GLY A 762 25.05 10.24 17.05
C GLY A 762 24.90 9.51 18.39
N GLY A 763 25.23 10.11 19.53
CA GLY A 763 24.91 9.56 20.87
C GLY A 763 25.37 8.10 21.10
N ASN A 764 24.68 7.34 21.96
CA ASN A 764 24.99 5.93 22.27
C ASN A 764 24.48 4.90 21.23
N ARG A 765 24.02 5.32 20.05
CA ARG A 765 23.47 4.40 19.03
C ARG A 765 24.59 3.87 18.13
N PRO A 766 24.47 2.65 17.56
CA PRO A 766 25.42 2.17 16.55
C PRO A 766 25.30 2.96 15.24
N GLN A 767 26.38 3.00 14.46
CA GLN A 767 26.34 3.60 13.12
C GLN A 767 25.55 2.71 12.16
N LEU A 768 24.84 3.32 11.20
CA LEU A 768 24.11 2.56 10.18
C LEU A 768 25.04 1.75 9.29
N ILE A 769 26.24 2.27 8.99
CA ILE A 769 27.21 1.58 8.14
C ILE A 769 27.70 0.27 8.74
N ASP A 770 27.93 0.21 10.05
CA ASP A 770 28.41 -1.01 10.70
C ASP A 770 27.38 -2.14 10.56
N ALA A 771 26.12 -1.86 10.88
CA ALA A 771 25.05 -2.86 10.73
C ALA A 771 24.78 -3.22 9.26
N TYR A 772 25.01 -2.30 8.33
CA TYR A 772 24.90 -2.61 6.91
C TYR A 772 26.05 -3.49 6.41
N VAL A 773 27.26 -3.31 6.94
CA VAL A 773 28.41 -4.18 6.68
C VAL A 773 28.13 -5.58 7.20
N ASP A 774 27.64 -5.73 8.45
CA ASP A 774 27.25 -7.03 9.01
C ASP A 774 26.20 -7.74 8.14
N PHE A 775 25.23 -6.98 7.62
CA PHE A 775 24.23 -7.50 6.69
C PHE A 775 24.86 -7.98 5.36
N ILE A 776 25.77 -7.20 4.78
CA ILE A 776 26.47 -7.57 3.53
C ILE A 776 27.32 -8.83 3.75
N GLU A 777 28.02 -8.94 4.88
CA GLU A 777 28.82 -10.12 5.23
C GLU A 777 27.94 -11.37 5.34
N GLY A 778 26.79 -11.28 6.01
CA GLY A 778 25.82 -12.39 6.07
C GLY A 778 25.28 -12.79 4.70
N VAL A 779 25.12 -11.84 3.78
CA VAL A 779 24.78 -12.14 2.37
C VAL A 779 25.96 -12.82 1.67
N PHE A 780 27.19 -12.37 1.88
CA PHE A 780 28.37 -12.99 1.27
C PHE A 780 28.57 -14.44 1.72
N GLU A 781 28.38 -14.72 3.01
CA GLU A 781 28.40 -16.07 3.55
C GLU A 781 27.33 -16.96 2.91
N ARG A 782 26.08 -16.47 2.85
CA ARG A 782 24.95 -17.19 2.23
C ARG A 782 25.21 -17.52 0.75
N GLU A 783 25.83 -16.60 0.01
CA GLU A 783 26.06 -16.75 -1.44
C GLU A 783 27.40 -17.42 -1.79
N GLY A 784 28.21 -17.80 -0.80
CA GLY A 784 29.55 -18.36 -0.99
C GLY A 784 30.50 -17.38 -1.70
N PHE A 785 30.38 -16.09 -1.37
CA PHE A 785 31.02 -14.98 -2.06
C PHE A 785 32.27 -14.50 -1.29
N ARG A 786 33.31 -14.05 -2.00
CA ARG A 786 34.56 -13.51 -1.42
C ARG A 786 34.87 -12.13 -2.00
N SER A 787 34.86 -11.09 -1.16
CA SER A 787 35.00 -9.72 -1.64
C SER A 787 36.33 -9.46 -2.36
N GLN A 788 37.45 -9.97 -1.83
CA GLN A 788 38.79 -9.71 -2.40
C GLN A 788 39.04 -10.40 -3.75
N GLU A 789 38.15 -11.31 -4.18
CA GLU A 789 38.19 -11.97 -5.48
C GLU A 789 37.17 -11.37 -6.47
N SER A 790 36.45 -10.32 -6.06
CA SER A 790 35.23 -9.87 -6.75
C SER A 790 35.33 -8.46 -7.30
N VAL A 791 34.41 -8.14 -8.22
CA VAL A 791 34.27 -6.80 -8.79
C VAL A 791 33.11 -6.07 -8.12
N PHE A 792 33.35 -4.85 -7.63
CA PHE A 792 32.28 -3.97 -7.12
C PHE A 792 31.87 -2.97 -8.19
N TRP A 793 30.59 -2.98 -8.59
CA TRP A 793 29.97 -2.04 -9.51
C TRP A 793 29.11 -1.03 -8.76
N ILE A 794 29.49 0.24 -8.81
CA ILE A 794 29.00 1.28 -7.90
C ILE A 794 28.38 2.45 -8.67
N TYR A 795 27.31 3.01 -8.10
CA TYR A 795 26.69 4.24 -8.57
C TYR A 795 26.95 5.37 -7.55
N PRO A 796 27.55 6.51 -7.94
CA PRO A 796 28.15 7.48 -7.01
C PRO A 796 27.16 8.31 -6.16
N LYS A 797 25.84 8.11 -6.30
CA LYS A 797 24.85 8.66 -5.35
C LYS A 797 24.74 7.82 -4.06
N ASN A 798 25.36 6.63 -4.03
CA ASN A 798 25.48 5.85 -2.81
C ASN A 798 26.57 6.48 -1.92
N PHE A 799 26.16 7.15 -0.85
CA PHE A 799 27.07 7.84 0.08
C PHE A 799 27.91 6.90 0.95
N MET A 800 27.55 5.62 1.01
CA MET A 800 28.30 4.61 1.77
C MET A 800 29.37 3.94 0.90
N ALA A 801 29.39 4.20 -0.41
CA ALA A 801 30.24 3.50 -1.36
C ALA A 801 31.75 3.62 -1.07
N PRO A 802 32.32 4.80 -0.76
CA PRO A 802 33.75 4.89 -0.47
C PRO A 802 34.17 4.00 0.70
N GLU A 803 33.38 4.02 1.78
CA GLU A 803 33.65 3.25 2.99
C GLU A 803 33.45 1.75 2.77
N LEU A 804 32.42 1.35 2.01
CA LEU A 804 32.21 -0.05 1.64
C LEU A 804 33.40 -0.62 0.85
N VAL A 805 33.97 0.16 -0.08
CA VAL A 805 35.17 -0.26 -0.82
C VAL A 805 36.37 -0.43 0.12
N ASP A 806 36.57 0.51 1.05
CA ASP A 806 37.70 0.46 1.99
C ASP A 806 37.59 -0.70 2.98
N ARG A 807 36.38 -1.07 3.40
CA ARG A 807 36.15 -2.20 4.32
C ARG A 807 36.27 -3.55 3.64
N PHE A 808 35.70 -3.70 2.42
CA PHE A 808 35.63 -5.00 1.75
C PHE A 808 36.82 -5.31 0.82
N LEU A 809 37.60 -4.29 0.44
CA LEU A 809 38.80 -4.40 -0.40
C LEU A 809 38.60 -5.27 -1.67
N PRO A 810 37.63 -4.93 -2.55
CA PRO A 810 37.35 -5.71 -3.73
C PRO A 810 38.52 -5.73 -4.72
N ALA A 811 38.62 -6.79 -5.53
CA ALA A 811 39.68 -6.94 -6.54
C ALA A 811 39.68 -5.79 -7.56
N LYS A 812 38.48 -5.36 -7.97
CA LYS A 812 38.26 -4.24 -8.89
C LYS A 812 37.00 -3.46 -8.51
N VAL A 813 36.99 -2.17 -8.80
CA VAL A 813 35.91 -1.23 -8.60
C VAL A 813 35.58 -0.57 -9.94
N VAL A 814 34.31 -0.66 -10.30
CA VAL A 814 33.70 -0.01 -11.46
C VAL A 814 32.73 1.05 -10.96
N VAL A 815 32.80 2.26 -11.52
CA VAL A 815 31.85 3.33 -11.18
C VAL A 815 31.05 3.73 -12.42
N ASP A 816 29.74 3.55 -12.41
CA ASP A 816 28.85 3.95 -13.50
C ASP A 816 28.05 5.20 -13.11
N VAL A 817 28.40 6.33 -13.72
CA VAL A 817 27.82 7.65 -13.44
C VAL A 817 26.69 7.92 -14.43
N VAL A 818 25.47 7.52 -14.05
CA VAL A 818 24.28 7.61 -14.91
C VAL A 818 23.66 9.01 -14.96
N ASP A 819 23.65 9.72 -13.82
CA ASP A 819 23.05 11.05 -13.69
C ASP A 819 23.99 11.97 -12.90
N ASP A 820 24.08 13.24 -13.30
CA ASP A 820 24.67 14.27 -12.45
C ASP A 820 23.66 14.77 -11.41
N HIS A 821 23.65 14.15 -10.24
CA HIS A 821 22.71 14.54 -9.18
C HIS A 821 22.98 15.95 -8.64
N ARG A 822 24.15 16.54 -8.94
CA ARG A 822 24.50 17.91 -8.53
C ARG A 822 23.75 18.97 -9.35
N ALA A 823 23.28 18.59 -10.54
CA ALA A 823 22.54 19.43 -11.48
C ALA A 823 21.01 19.28 -11.37
N TRP A 824 20.52 18.49 -10.40
CA TRP A 824 19.08 18.32 -10.22
C TRP A 824 18.42 19.60 -9.68
N PRO A 825 17.18 19.90 -10.12
CA PRO A 825 16.43 21.04 -9.59
C PRO A 825 16.27 20.96 -8.07
N GLY A 826 16.46 22.09 -7.37
CA GLY A 826 16.23 22.19 -5.92
C GLY A 826 17.35 21.65 -5.02
N VAL A 827 18.48 21.20 -5.57
CA VAL A 827 19.64 20.77 -4.77
C VAL A 827 20.31 21.99 -4.12
N SER A 828 20.44 21.96 -2.78
CA SER A 828 21.10 23.02 -2.00
C SER A 828 22.61 23.05 -2.25
N ALA A 829 23.28 24.17 -1.92
CA ALA A 829 24.74 24.27 -2.04
C ALA A 829 25.45 23.22 -1.18
N GLU A 830 24.99 23.01 0.06
CA GLU A 830 25.54 22.01 0.97
C GLU A 830 25.40 20.58 0.42
N GLU A 831 24.22 20.22 -0.11
CA GLU A 831 24.03 18.89 -0.70
C GLU A 831 24.86 18.73 -1.99
N ARG A 832 25.03 19.80 -2.77
CA ARG A 832 25.91 19.79 -3.95
C ARG A 832 27.37 19.55 -3.57
N ASP A 833 27.85 20.14 -2.49
CA ASP A 833 29.21 19.95 -1.97
C ASP A 833 29.39 18.53 -1.45
N ARG A 834 28.40 18.02 -0.70
CA ARG A 834 28.38 16.63 -0.22
C ARG A 834 28.42 15.62 -1.37
N LEU A 835 27.57 15.81 -2.39
CA LEU A 835 27.57 14.98 -3.60
C LEU A 835 28.91 15.08 -4.33
N THR A 836 29.47 16.28 -4.49
CA THR A 836 30.75 16.49 -5.15
C THR A 836 31.89 15.78 -4.43
N LYS A 837 31.92 15.82 -3.10
CA LYS A 837 32.86 15.06 -2.28
C LYS A 837 32.70 13.55 -2.52
N ASN A 838 31.48 13.04 -2.42
CA ASN A 838 31.22 11.60 -2.60
C ASN A 838 31.60 11.10 -4.00
N TYR A 839 31.32 11.87 -5.05
CA TYR A 839 31.68 11.54 -6.43
C TYR A 839 33.19 11.46 -6.57
N ARG A 840 33.92 12.44 -6.04
CA ARG A 840 35.39 12.47 -6.05
C ARG A 840 35.96 11.25 -5.36
N GLU A 841 35.50 10.95 -4.14
CA GLU A 841 36.02 9.83 -3.34
C GLU A 841 35.70 8.46 -3.94
N THR A 842 34.50 8.32 -4.50
CA THR A 842 34.07 7.08 -5.17
C THR A 842 34.87 6.86 -6.46
N LEU A 843 35.00 7.89 -7.31
CA LEU A 843 35.73 7.80 -8.57
C LEU A 843 37.24 7.60 -8.36
N ALA A 844 37.82 8.16 -7.29
CA ALA A 844 39.22 7.96 -6.95
C ALA A 844 39.59 6.50 -6.63
N ARG A 845 38.60 5.68 -6.26
CA ARG A 845 38.77 4.24 -5.97
C ARG A 845 38.53 3.35 -7.19
N ALA A 846 38.02 3.91 -8.28
CA ALA A 846 37.65 3.15 -9.47
C ALA A 846 38.89 2.71 -10.26
N GLN A 847 38.87 1.50 -10.81
CA GLN A 847 39.78 1.07 -11.87
C GLN A 847 39.18 1.33 -13.26
N MET A 848 37.85 1.36 -13.35
CA MET A 848 37.12 1.71 -14.57
C MET A 848 35.91 2.57 -14.21
N ALA A 849 35.66 3.63 -14.99
CA ALA A 849 34.49 4.47 -14.77
C ALA A 849 33.78 4.78 -16.09
N PHE A 850 32.46 4.83 -16.02
CA PHE A 850 31.58 5.09 -17.16
C PHE A 850 30.71 6.32 -16.92
N VAL A 851 30.40 7.01 -18.00
CA VAL A 851 29.33 8.03 -18.12
C VAL A 851 28.52 7.74 -19.37
N ASN A 852 27.32 8.30 -19.49
CA ASN A 852 26.43 8.01 -20.62
C ASN A 852 26.38 9.09 -21.73
N CYS A 853 27.04 10.23 -21.54
CA CYS A 853 27.10 11.29 -22.55
C CYS A 853 28.29 12.25 -22.39
N GLU A 854 28.56 13.04 -23.44
CA GLU A 854 29.73 13.93 -23.51
C GLU A 854 29.75 15.01 -22.41
N PRO A 855 28.65 15.72 -22.10
CA PRO A 855 28.65 16.68 -20.99
C PRO A 855 29.03 16.04 -19.64
N MET A 856 28.72 14.76 -19.45
CA MET A 856 29.13 14.03 -18.27
C MET A 856 30.62 13.68 -18.28
N VAL A 857 31.20 13.40 -19.45
CA VAL A 857 32.65 13.20 -19.61
C VAL A 857 33.38 14.44 -19.12
N ASP A 858 33.03 15.61 -19.63
CA ASP A 858 33.65 16.88 -19.25
C ASP A 858 33.51 17.16 -17.74
N SER A 859 32.33 16.87 -17.20
CA SER A 859 32.03 17.07 -15.78
C SER A 859 32.83 16.15 -14.85
N MET A 860 33.12 14.91 -15.28
CA MET A 860 33.72 13.86 -14.44
C MET A 860 35.20 13.58 -14.73
N ARG A 861 35.74 13.98 -15.88
CA ARG A 861 37.16 13.80 -16.27
C ARG A 861 38.14 14.41 -15.26
N LYS A 862 37.73 15.47 -14.55
CA LYS A 862 38.50 16.08 -13.46
C LYS A 862 38.65 15.19 -12.20
N PHE A 863 37.77 14.21 -12.02
CA PHE A 863 37.85 13.25 -10.92
C PHE A 863 38.45 11.92 -11.37
N PHE A 864 38.22 11.52 -12.62
CA PHE A 864 38.78 10.31 -13.22
C PHE A 864 39.18 10.59 -14.68
N PRO A 865 40.47 10.86 -14.98
CA PRO A 865 40.90 11.27 -16.33
C PRO A 865 40.60 10.27 -17.45
N ALA A 866 40.59 8.98 -17.13
CA ALA A 866 40.35 7.88 -18.09
C ALA A 866 38.86 7.49 -18.22
N ILE A 867 37.93 8.39 -17.86
CA ILE A 867 36.49 8.08 -17.87
C ILE A 867 35.99 7.79 -19.28
N ARG A 868 35.15 6.76 -19.41
CA ARG A 868 34.68 6.26 -20.71
C ARG A 868 33.22 6.62 -20.92
N MET A 869 32.89 7.03 -22.14
CA MET A 869 31.49 7.25 -22.54
C MET A 869 30.89 5.94 -23.06
N VAL A 870 29.88 5.44 -22.36
CA VAL A 870 29.05 4.30 -22.76
C VAL A 870 27.60 4.75 -22.71
N GLN A 871 27.04 5.07 -23.87
CA GLN A 871 25.64 5.49 -24.02
C GLN A 871 24.67 4.44 -23.46
N ASN A 872 23.41 4.82 -23.26
CA ASN A 872 22.36 3.85 -23.00
C ASN A 872 22.12 2.97 -24.24
N GLY A 873 21.42 1.86 -24.04
CA GLY A 873 21.12 0.89 -25.09
C GLY A 873 19.73 0.27 -24.94
N CYS A 874 19.48 -0.78 -25.73
CA CYS A 874 18.25 -1.56 -25.70
C CYS A 874 18.49 -3.04 -25.38
N ASP A 875 17.43 -3.74 -24.93
CA ASP A 875 17.45 -5.19 -24.82
C ASP A 875 17.48 -5.84 -26.21
N GLN A 876 18.25 -6.92 -26.37
CA GLN A 876 18.21 -7.74 -27.58
C GLN A 876 16.85 -8.43 -27.77
N LYS A 877 16.21 -8.79 -26.65
CA LYS A 877 14.88 -9.42 -26.62
C LYS A 877 13.99 -8.65 -25.66
N PRO A 878 13.36 -7.54 -26.12
CA PRO A 878 12.51 -6.73 -25.27
C PRO A 878 11.33 -7.55 -24.70
N PRO A 879 11.03 -7.46 -23.40
CA PRO A 879 9.93 -8.21 -22.80
C PRO A 879 8.56 -7.66 -23.24
N SER A 880 7.57 -8.55 -23.33
CA SER A 880 6.22 -8.22 -23.85
C SER A 880 5.09 -8.96 -23.11
N VAL A 881 5.25 -9.13 -21.80
CA VAL A 881 4.25 -9.79 -20.95
C VAL A 881 2.96 -8.97 -20.99
N GLN A 882 1.85 -9.59 -21.36
CA GLN A 882 0.54 -8.93 -21.38
C GLN A 882 0.04 -8.71 -19.95
N PRO A 883 -0.37 -7.49 -19.56
CA PRO A 883 -1.11 -7.27 -18.32
C PRO A 883 -2.37 -8.14 -18.29
N ARG A 884 -2.64 -8.78 -17.14
CA ARG A 884 -3.83 -9.62 -16.94
C ARG A 884 -4.80 -8.93 -15.99
N ASN A 885 -6.10 -9.03 -16.26
CA ASN A 885 -7.16 -8.44 -15.44
C ASN A 885 -6.89 -6.95 -15.12
N ASP A 886 -6.38 -6.21 -16.10
CA ASP A 886 -6.09 -4.79 -16.00
C ASP A 886 -7.11 -4.03 -16.85
N PRO A 887 -8.18 -3.47 -16.24
CA PRO A 887 -9.22 -2.77 -16.98
C PRO A 887 -8.70 -1.59 -17.78
N GLU A 888 -7.60 -0.94 -17.36
CA GLU A 888 -7.03 0.16 -18.14
C GLU A 888 -6.24 -0.32 -19.34
N PHE A 889 -5.54 -1.45 -19.22
CA PHE A 889 -4.92 -2.09 -20.38
C PHE A 889 -5.98 -2.58 -21.38
N ASP A 890 -7.04 -3.24 -20.90
CA ASP A 890 -8.13 -3.72 -21.77
C ASP A 890 -8.82 -2.55 -22.48
N ALA A 891 -9.11 -1.47 -21.75
CA ALA A 891 -9.72 -0.28 -22.32
C ALA A 891 -8.77 0.48 -23.26
N PHE A 892 -7.46 0.44 -23.02
CA PHE A 892 -6.42 0.92 -23.95
C PHE A 892 -6.43 0.11 -25.26
N MET A 893 -6.55 -1.21 -25.17
CA MET A 893 -6.58 -2.11 -26.33
C MET A 893 -7.90 -2.05 -27.10
N ALA A 894 -9.02 -1.75 -26.44
CA ALA A 894 -10.33 -1.64 -27.10
C ALA A 894 -10.48 -0.36 -27.94
N ARG A 895 -9.76 0.73 -27.63
CA ARG A 895 -9.92 2.02 -28.30
C ARG A 895 -9.25 2.02 -29.68
N GLY A 896 -10.02 2.21 -30.75
CA GLY A 896 -9.50 2.37 -32.12
C GLY A 896 -8.71 3.68 -32.31
N GLY A 897 -8.05 3.82 -33.45
CA GLY A 897 -7.26 5.00 -33.82
C GLY A 897 -5.76 4.85 -33.55
N LYS A 898 -5.01 5.90 -33.91
CA LYS A 898 -3.55 5.95 -33.75
C LYS A 898 -3.15 6.29 -32.32
N THR A 899 -2.01 5.80 -31.85
CA THR A 899 -1.52 6.04 -30.48
C THR A 899 -0.22 6.83 -30.46
N ILE A 900 -0.24 7.96 -29.76
CA ILE A 900 0.92 8.78 -29.42
C ILE A 900 1.28 8.49 -27.97
N GLY A 901 2.50 8.06 -27.70
CA GLY A 901 2.85 7.49 -26.41
C GLY A 901 4.11 8.06 -25.76
N PHE A 902 4.10 8.14 -24.44
CA PHE A 902 5.25 8.47 -23.60
C PHE A 902 5.43 7.40 -22.52
N VAL A 903 6.68 7.08 -22.21
CA VAL A 903 7.08 6.12 -21.16
C VAL A 903 8.19 6.74 -20.32
N GLY A 904 7.97 6.82 -19.01
CA GLY A 904 8.96 7.23 -18.04
C GLY A 904 8.36 8.08 -16.92
N ASN A 905 9.18 8.46 -15.94
CA ASN A 905 8.72 9.34 -14.87
C ASN A 905 8.21 10.67 -15.43
N LEU A 906 6.96 11.01 -15.08
CA LEU A 906 6.30 12.25 -15.46
C LEU A 906 6.73 13.35 -14.48
N GLU A 907 7.99 13.75 -14.58
CA GLU A 907 8.67 14.72 -13.71
C GLU A 907 8.52 16.17 -14.21
N GLN A 908 9.14 17.13 -13.50
CA GLN A 908 9.16 18.55 -13.87
C GLN A 908 9.77 18.82 -15.25
N LYS A 909 10.57 17.89 -15.78
CA LYS A 909 11.16 18.01 -17.12
C LYS A 909 10.13 17.83 -18.25
N ILE A 910 8.91 17.37 -17.98
CA ILE A 910 7.89 17.19 -19.02
C ILE A 910 7.24 18.53 -19.36
N ASP A 911 7.23 18.88 -20.64
CA ASP A 911 6.50 20.05 -21.15
C ASP A 911 4.99 19.73 -21.26
N ILE A 912 4.27 20.01 -20.19
CA ILE A 912 2.83 19.78 -20.11
C ILE A 912 2.07 20.62 -21.14
N SER A 913 2.57 21.82 -21.47
CA SER A 913 1.93 22.71 -22.45
C SER A 913 2.04 22.15 -23.86
N LEU A 914 3.17 21.53 -24.20
CA LEU A 914 3.34 20.81 -25.45
C LEU A 914 2.41 19.60 -25.51
N VAL A 915 2.32 18.81 -24.44
CA VAL A 915 1.41 17.65 -24.41
C VAL A 915 -0.05 18.06 -24.55
N ALA A 916 -0.47 19.18 -23.93
CA ALA A 916 -1.80 19.74 -24.12
C ALA A 916 -2.08 20.10 -25.60
N LYS A 917 -1.12 20.75 -26.28
CA LYS A 917 -1.26 21.07 -27.71
C LYS A 917 -1.32 19.81 -28.61
N ILE A 918 -0.62 18.75 -28.23
CA ILE A 918 -0.74 17.44 -28.91
C ILE A 918 -2.16 16.91 -28.73
N ALA A 919 -2.71 16.96 -27.50
CA ALA A 919 -4.07 16.52 -27.22
C ALA A 919 -5.14 17.30 -28.00
N GLU A 920 -4.97 18.62 -28.13
CA GLU A 920 -5.89 19.48 -28.90
C GLU A 920 -5.82 19.20 -30.41
N ARG A 921 -4.62 19.05 -30.97
CA ARG A 921 -4.44 18.86 -32.42
C ARG A 921 -4.88 17.46 -32.88
N PHE A 922 -4.56 16.42 -32.10
CA PHE A 922 -4.77 15.02 -32.46
C PHE A 922 -5.93 14.41 -31.66
N HIS A 923 -7.12 15.01 -31.77
CA HIS A 923 -8.34 14.64 -31.02
C HIS A 923 -8.88 13.24 -31.36
N ASP A 924 -8.53 12.73 -32.54
CA ASP A 924 -8.85 11.39 -33.07
C ASP A 924 -7.84 10.31 -32.65
N CYS A 925 -6.64 10.73 -32.22
CA CYS A 925 -5.62 9.85 -31.69
C CYS A 925 -5.84 9.57 -30.20
N GLN A 926 -5.24 8.50 -29.69
CA GLN A 926 -5.11 8.21 -28.28
C GLN A 926 -3.72 8.67 -27.79
N ILE A 927 -3.67 9.42 -26.70
CA ILE A 927 -2.43 9.84 -26.05
C ILE A 927 -2.25 9.05 -24.77
N VAL A 928 -1.15 8.32 -24.63
CA VAL A 928 -0.90 7.46 -23.47
C VAL A 928 0.39 7.84 -22.79
N LEU A 929 0.29 8.22 -21.51
CA LEU A 929 1.42 8.67 -20.69
C LEU A 929 1.66 7.64 -19.58
N LEU A 930 2.62 6.75 -19.79
CA LEU A 930 3.00 5.69 -18.85
C LEU A 930 4.09 6.17 -17.90
N GLY A 931 3.80 6.15 -16.59
CA GLY A 931 4.75 6.50 -15.54
C GLY A 931 4.13 7.19 -14.33
N SER A 932 4.96 7.44 -13.33
CA SER A 932 4.54 8.08 -12.08
C SER A 932 4.40 9.60 -12.23
N THR A 933 3.31 10.15 -11.70
CA THR A 933 3.06 11.59 -11.60
C THR A 933 3.46 12.19 -10.23
N HIS A 934 4.00 11.40 -9.29
CA HIS A 934 4.29 11.87 -7.92
C HIS A 934 5.22 13.09 -7.89
N ALA A 935 6.24 13.11 -8.75
CA ALA A 935 7.20 14.20 -8.82
C ALA A 935 6.67 15.46 -9.55
N ASN A 936 5.55 15.35 -10.26
CA ASN A 936 4.88 16.47 -10.93
C ASN A 936 3.37 16.24 -11.03
N PRO A 937 2.61 16.52 -9.94
CA PRO A 937 1.16 16.34 -9.93
C PRO A 937 0.41 17.18 -10.98
N GLN A 938 1.04 18.24 -11.52
CA GLN A 938 0.44 19.07 -12.56
C GLN A 938 0.11 18.26 -13.82
N VAL A 939 0.81 17.15 -14.08
CA VAL A 939 0.53 16.27 -15.23
C VAL A 939 -0.89 15.68 -15.15
N LEU A 940 -1.46 15.52 -13.96
CA LEU A 940 -2.84 15.07 -13.77
C LEU A 940 -3.87 16.02 -14.40
N GLN A 941 -3.51 17.30 -14.61
CA GLN A 941 -4.39 18.24 -15.29
C GLN A 941 -4.73 17.75 -16.71
N LEU A 942 -3.83 17.03 -17.38
CA LEU A 942 -4.07 16.51 -18.74
C LEU A 942 -5.24 15.50 -18.82
N LYS A 943 -5.71 14.94 -17.70
CA LYS A 943 -6.88 14.04 -17.65
C LYS A 943 -8.18 14.70 -18.14
N HIS A 944 -8.26 16.02 -18.21
CA HIS A 944 -9.43 16.71 -18.77
C HIS A 944 -9.60 16.50 -20.28
N PHE A 945 -8.53 16.13 -21.00
CA PHE A 945 -8.62 15.82 -22.42
C PHE A 945 -9.14 14.39 -22.62
N PRO A 946 -10.22 14.18 -23.41
CA PRO A 946 -10.87 12.86 -23.56
C PRO A 946 -10.02 11.85 -24.34
N ASN A 947 -8.96 12.30 -25.01
CA ASN A 947 -7.98 11.46 -25.70
C ASN A 947 -6.72 11.16 -24.87
N VAL A 948 -6.56 11.70 -23.67
CA VAL A 948 -5.38 11.43 -22.82
C VAL A 948 -5.67 10.36 -21.78
N ARG A 949 -4.77 9.37 -21.68
CA ARG A 949 -4.77 8.32 -20.65
C ARG A 949 -3.50 8.39 -19.82
N LEU A 950 -3.68 8.18 -18.51
CA LEU A 950 -2.61 8.15 -17.52
C LEU A 950 -2.74 6.86 -16.69
N PRO A 951 -2.35 5.69 -17.25
CA PRO A 951 -2.44 4.40 -16.56
C PRO A 951 -1.59 4.29 -15.29
N GLY A 952 -0.60 5.18 -15.13
CA GLY A 952 0.31 5.17 -13.99
C GLY A 952 1.57 4.36 -14.27
N VAL A 953 2.16 3.77 -13.22
CA VAL A 953 3.38 2.97 -13.33
C VAL A 953 3.06 1.58 -13.87
N VAL A 954 3.75 1.21 -14.94
CA VAL A 954 3.69 -0.13 -15.54
C VAL A 954 5.00 -0.87 -15.25
N PRO A 955 4.97 -2.13 -14.78
CA PRO A 955 6.16 -2.96 -14.62
C PRO A 955 6.94 -3.10 -15.94
N TYR A 956 8.27 -3.10 -15.87
CA TYR A 956 9.12 -3.17 -17.07
C TYR A 956 8.79 -4.34 -18.00
N GLU A 957 8.51 -5.53 -17.46
CA GLU A 957 8.21 -6.73 -18.25
C GLU A 957 6.94 -6.59 -19.12
N GLN A 958 6.04 -5.67 -18.73
CA GLN A 958 4.80 -5.40 -19.44
C GLN A 958 4.93 -4.26 -20.45
N ILE A 959 6.04 -3.53 -20.46
CA ILE A 959 6.14 -2.31 -21.27
C ILE A 959 5.98 -2.59 -22.77
N GLY A 960 6.48 -3.74 -23.24
CA GLY A 960 6.34 -4.16 -24.63
C GLY A 960 4.89 -4.34 -25.07
N ALA A 961 4.01 -4.82 -24.18
CA ALA A 961 2.59 -4.96 -24.48
C ALA A 961 1.94 -3.60 -24.77
N TRP A 962 2.33 -2.55 -24.05
CA TRP A 962 1.85 -1.18 -24.31
C TRP A 962 2.48 -0.58 -25.57
N LEU A 963 3.80 -0.72 -25.73
CA LEU A 963 4.54 -0.23 -26.91
C LEU A 963 4.10 -0.91 -28.21
N SER A 964 3.53 -2.12 -28.12
CA SER A 964 3.00 -2.84 -29.28
C SER A 964 1.93 -2.06 -30.05
N ARG A 965 1.26 -1.10 -29.40
CA ARG A 965 0.23 -0.25 -30.04
C ARG A 965 0.68 1.19 -30.29
N PHE A 966 1.88 1.60 -29.86
CA PHE A 966 2.36 2.95 -30.12
C PHE A 966 2.66 3.12 -31.61
N ASP A 967 2.09 4.15 -32.23
CA ASP A 967 2.44 4.59 -33.58
C ASP A 967 3.60 5.60 -33.54
N VAL A 968 3.64 6.45 -32.51
CA VAL A 968 4.72 7.44 -32.31
C VAL A 968 5.07 7.54 -30.83
N GLY A 969 6.36 7.46 -30.52
CA GLY A 969 6.91 7.72 -29.19
C GLY A 969 7.33 9.18 -29.08
N ILE A 970 6.95 9.87 -28.00
CA ILE A 970 7.30 11.28 -27.80
C ILE A 970 8.30 11.49 -26.67
N ILE A 971 9.14 12.51 -26.80
CA ILE A 971 10.08 12.99 -25.78
C ILE A 971 9.88 14.51 -25.63
N PRO A 972 8.84 14.96 -24.92
CA PRO A 972 8.52 16.37 -24.75
C PRO A 972 9.24 16.95 -23.53
N HIS A 973 10.58 17.00 -23.55
CA HIS A 973 11.33 17.52 -22.41
C HIS A 973 11.57 19.03 -22.51
N LEU A 974 11.50 19.72 -21.38
CA LEU A 974 11.98 21.08 -21.20
C LEU A 974 13.51 21.11 -21.24
N ASP A 975 14.07 22.22 -21.70
CA ASP A 975 15.50 22.48 -21.67
C ASP A 975 15.95 22.95 -20.26
N LEU A 976 16.54 22.02 -19.51
CA LEU A 976 17.06 22.19 -18.15
C LEU A 976 18.52 21.70 -18.07
N ASP A 977 19.29 22.20 -17.10
CA ASP A 977 20.67 21.72 -16.84
C ASP A 977 20.75 20.19 -16.72
N MET A 978 19.79 19.60 -16.00
CA MET A 978 19.69 18.14 -15.86
C MET A 978 19.47 17.45 -17.22
N THR A 979 18.63 17.99 -18.11
CA THR A 979 18.34 17.36 -19.41
C THR A 979 19.49 17.50 -20.40
N GLN A 980 20.35 18.51 -20.24
CA GLN A 980 21.56 18.68 -21.05
C GLN A 980 22.59 17.57 -20.77
N SER A 981 22.65 17.08 -19.53
CA SER A 981 23.52 15.97 -19.13
C SER A 981 22.82 14.61 -19.11
N MET A 982 21.77 14.41 -19.91
CA MET A 982 21.03 13.14 -19.99
C MET A 982 21.18 12.49 -21.37
N ASN A 983 21.27 11.15 -21.39
CA ASN A 983 21.06 10.34 -22.59
C ASN A 983 19.71 9.58 -22.45
N PRO A 984 18.63 9.98 -23.15
CA PRO A 984 17.28 9.44 -22.90
C PRO A 984 17.15 7.95 -23.22
N LEU A 985 17.04 7.10 -22.19
CA LEU A 985 16.88 5.64 -22.36
C LEU A 985 15.67 5.25 -23.24
N LYS A 986 14.57 5.98 -23.11
CA LYS A 986 13.33 5.72 -23.86
C LYS A 986 13.48 5.81 -25.38
N LEU A 987 14.47 6.56 -25.88
CA LEU A 987 14.80 6.57 -27.31
C LEU A 987 15.08 5.13 -27.81
N TYR A 988 16.00 4.45 -27.13
CA TYR A 988 16.42 3.10 -27.48
C TYR A 988 15.28 2.09 -27.32
N VAL A 989 14.47 2.26 -26.27
CA VAL A 989 13.29 1.41 -26.02
C VAL A 989 12.25 1.55 -27.14
N TYR A 990 11.97 2.76 -27.62
CA TYR A 990 11.00 2.96 -28.70
C TYR A 990 11.49 2.38 -30.02
N LEU A 991 12.75 2.64 -30.36
CA LEU A 991 13.32 2.18 -31.63
C LEU A 991 13.47 0.65 -31.66
N SER A 992 13.80 0.00 -30.54
CA SER A 992 13.80 -1.48 -30.45
C SER A 992 12.40 -2.09 -30.57
N TRP A 993 11.35 -1.28 -30.37
CA TRP A 993 9.95 -1.64 -30.58
C TRP A 993 9.41 -1.12 -31.91
N ARG A 994 10.27 -0.71 -32.84
CA ARG A 994 9.90 -0.17 -34.16
C ARG A 994 9.08 1.12 -34.11
N VAL A 995 9.05 1.80 -32.97
CA VAL A 995 8.25 3.02 -32.77
C VAL A 995 9.11 4.24 -33.13
N PRO A 996 8.74 5.03 -34.16
CA PRO A 996 9.44 6.26 -34.50
C PRO A 996 9.31 7.28 -33.37
N VAL A 997 10.32 8.15 -33.23
CA VAL A 997 10.46 9.04 -32.08
C VAL A 997 10.41 10.51 -32.50
N VAL A 998 9.60 11.29 -31.80
CA VAL A 998 9.61 12.77 -31.91
C VAL A 998 10.06 13.35 -30.56
N SER A 999 11.09 14.19 -30.58
CA SER A 999 11.69 14.76 -29.39
C SER A 999 11.81 16.27 -29.49
N THR A 1000 11.79 16.96 -28.36
CA THR A 1000 12.35 18.31 -28.26
C THR A 1000 13.88 18.26 -28.44
N GLU A 1001 14.50 19.41 -28.70
CA GLU A 1001 15.96 19.51 -28.78
C GLU A 1001 16.60 19.21 -27.41
N ILE A 1002 17.21 18.03 -27.31
CA ILE A 1002 18.01 17.56 -26.19
C ILE A 1002 19.42 17.28 -26.74
N TYR A 1003 20.46 17.63 -25.98
CA TYR A 1003 21.85 17.54 -26.44
C TYR A 1003 22.25 16.13 -26.94
N ASN A 1004 21.92 15.08 -26.16
CA ASN A 1004 22.39 13.71 -26.42
C ASN A 1004 21.33 12.81 -27.07
N ILE A 1005 20.62 13.34 -28.07
CA ILE A 1005 19.72 12.56 -28.90
C ILE A 1005 20.37 12.25 -30.26
N ASP A 1006 20.21 11.02 -30.74
CA ASP A 1006 20.74 10.64 -32.04
C ASP A 1006 19.94 11.31 -33.17
N LYS A 1007 20.53 12.37 -33.75
CA LYS A 1007 19.98 13.12 -34.88
C LYS A 1007 20.26 12.45 -36.24
N SER A 1008 21.07 11.39 -36.27
CA SER A 1008 21.46 10.70 -37.51
C SER A 1008 20.45 9.65 -37.96
N SER A 1009 19.65 9.11 -37.04
CA SER A 1009 18.60 8.15 -37.35
C SER A 1009 17.41 8.83 -38.04
N GLN A 1010 17.02 8.32 -39.21
CA GLN A 1010 15.84 8.79 -39.97
C GLN A 1010 14.50 8.61 -39.22
N PHE A 1011 14.49 7.76 -38.18
CA PHE A 1011 13.33 7.47 -37.35
C PHE A 1011 13.22 8.36 -36.11
N VAL A 1012 14.17 9.30 -35.94
CA VAL A 1012 14.18 10.28 -34.86
C VAL A 1012 14.00 11.67 -35.47
N ARG A 1013 12.96 12.38 -35.02
CA ARG A 1013 12.70 13.76 -35.41
C ARG A 1013 12.87 14.67 -34.21
N VAL A 1014 13.68 15.71 -34.36
CA VAL A 1014 13.95 16.68 -33.31
C VAL A 1014 13.30 18.00 -33.66
N ALA A 1015 12.49 18.52 -32.75
CA ALA A 1015 11.80 19.80 -32.89
C ALA A 1015 12.39 20.85 -31.96
N ARG A 1016 12.50 22.08 -32.46
CA ARG A 1016 12.91 23.27 -31.69
C ARG A 1016 11.74 24.11 -31.21
N THR A 1017 10.56 23.91 -31.79
CA THR A 1017 9.33 24.63 -31.44
C THR A 1017 8.16 23.68 -31.27
N HIS A 1018 7.10 24.12 -30.59
CA HIS A 1018 5.89 23.29 -30.42
C HIS A 1018 5.23 23.00 -31.77
N ASN A 1019 5.21 23.95 -32.71
CA ASN A 1019 4.59 23.76 -34.02
C ASN A 1019 5.35 22.72 -34.84
N GLU A 1020 6.68 22.82 -34.87
CA GLU A 1020 7.53 21.83 -35.51
C GLU A 1020 7.36 20.44 -34.87
N PHE A 1021 7.22 20.37 -33.54
CA PHE A 1021 6.96 19.10 -32.84
C PHE A 1021 5.67 18.47 -33.33
N LEU A 1022 4.59 19.25 -33.42
CA LEU A 1022 3.30 18.78 -33.90
C LEU A 1022 3.35 18.34 -35.38
N GLU A 1023 4.11 19.04 -36.23
CA GLU A 1023 4.34 18.64 -37.63
C GLU A 1023 5.12 17.34 -37.73
N HIS A 1024 6.15 17.15 -36.92
CA HIS A 1024 6.91 15.91 -36.87
C HIS A 1024 6.09 14.73 -36.34
N VAL A 1025 5.19 14.96 -35.38
CA VAL A 1025 4.22 13.95 -34.92
C VAL A 1025 3.28 13.56 -36.07
N ALA A 1026 2.70 14.51 -36.79
CA ALA A 1026 1.84 14.23 -37.94
C ALA A 1026 2.59 13.41 -39.01
N SER A 1027 3.81 13.82 -39.37
CA SER A 1027 4.64 13.10 -40.34
C SER A 1027 5.00 11.68 -39.87
N ALA A 1028 5.28 11.49 -38.58
CA ALA A 1028 5.60 10.18 -38.03
C ALA A 1028 4.36 9.25 -38.02
N LEU A 1029 3.18 9.78 -37.72
CA LEU A 1029 1.91 9.04 -37.81
C LEU A 1029 1.59 8.59 -39.24
N GLU A 1030 1.89 9.42 -40.23
CA GLU A 1030 1.70 9.10 -41.66
C GLU A 1030 2.71 8.06 -42.17
N LYS A 1031 4.01 8.22 -41.83
CA LYS A 1031 5.06 7.30 -42.29
C LYS A 1031 4.97 5.92 -41.64
N GLY A 1032 4.45 5.87 -40.42
CA GLY A 1032 4.28 4.63 -39.67
C GLY A 1032 5.57 4.10 -39.05
N ARG A 1033 5.49 2.85 -38.59
CA ARG A 1033 6.53 2.19 -37.80
C ARG A 1033 7.73 1.76 -38.65
N MET A 1034 8.87 1.59 -37.99
CA MET A 1034 10.05 1.00 -38.60
C MET A 1034 9.74 -0.40 -39.12
N ASP A 1035 10.37 -0.76 -40.23
CA ASP A 1035 10.41 -2.16 -40.65
C ASP A 1035 11.26 -3.00 -39.69
N GLU A 1036 11.04 -4.31 -39.72
CA GLU A 1036 11.69 -5.26 -38.82
C GLU A 1036 13.23 -5.25 -38.99
N ALA A 1037 13.72 -5.14 -40.23
CA ALA A 1037 15.16 -5.19 -40.52
C ALA A 1037 15.89 -3.94 -40.01
N ALA A 1038 15.27 -2.76 -40.13
CA ALA A 1038 15.79 -1.51 -39.58
C ALA A 1038 15.84 -1.54 -38.05
N SER A 1039 14.81 -2.09 -37.40
CA SER A 1039 14.78 -2.28 -35.96
C SER A 1039 15.84 -3.27 -35.49
N GLN A 1040 15.99 -4.40 -36.19
CA GLN A 1040 17.01 -5.40 -35.85
C GLN A 1040 18.42 -4.83 -35.95
N ARG A 1041 18.75 -4.11 -37.05
CA ARG A 1041 20.05 -3.43 -37.17
C ARG A 1041 20.28 -2.44 -36.02
N TYR A 1042 19.25 -1.67 -35.66
CA TYR A 1042 19.35 -0.74 -34.53
C TYR A 1042 19.63 -1.48 -33.22
N ILE A 1043 18.96 -2.60 -32.97
CA ILE A 1043 19.20 -3.46 -31.79
C ILE A 1043 20.64 -3.99 -31.79
N ASP A 1044 21.11 -4.52 -32.91
CA ASP A 1044 22.46 -5.09 -33.02
C ASP A 1044 23.54 -4.04 -32.70
N GLU A 1045 23.37 -2.81 -33.20
CA GLU A 1045 24.30 -1.69 -32.99
C GLU A 1045 24.19 -1.03 -31.60
N ASN A 1046 23.03 -1.13 -30.95
CA ASN A 1046 22.72 -0.37 -29.72
C ASN A 1046 22.36 -1.25 -28.52
N SER A 1047 22.51 -2.57 -28.61
CA SER A 1047 22.19 -3.47 -27.51
C SER A 1047 23.10 -3.25 -26.31
N TRP A 1048 22.60 -3.49 -25.10
CA TRP A 1048 23.41 -3.42 -23.88
C TRP A 1048 24.67 -4.28 -23.93
N GLU A 1049 24.56 -5.47 -24.55
CA GLU A 1049 25.70 -6.34 -24.79
C GLU A 1049 26.73 -5.63 -25.65
N GLU A 1050 26.38 -5.12 -26.83
CA GLU A 1050 27.34 -4.46 -27.71
C GLU A 1050 27.97 -3.21 -27.06
N ARG A 1051 27.19 -2.45 -26.29
CA ARG A 1051 27.69 -1.26 -25.56
C ARG A 1051 28.75 -1.59 -24.51
N PHE A 1052 28.64 -2.73 -23.83
CA PHE A 1052 29.52 -3.07 -22.70
C PHE A 1052 30.52 -4.19 -22.98
N ARG A 1053 30.38 -4.95 -24.07
CA ARG A 1053 31.18 -6.14 -24.40
C ARG A 1053 32.68 -5.91 -24.26
N SER A 1054 33.23 -4.99 -25.04
CA SER A 1054 34.68 -4.72 -25.03
C SER A 1054 35.20 -4.23 -23.67
N HIS A 1055 34.41 -3.44 -22.96
CA HIS A 1055 34.79 -2.90 -21.65
C HIS A 1055 34.76 -3.97 -20.56
N VAL A 1056 33.76 -4.84 -20.57
CA VAL A 1056 33.66 -5.94 -19.61
C VAL A 1056 34.68 -7.03 -19.91
N ASP A 1057 34.99 -7.31 -21.18
CA ASP A 1057 36.08 -8.22 -21.56
C ASP A 1057 37.43 -7.73 -21.01
N GLU A 1058 37.72 -6.42 -21.12
CA GLU A 1058 38.92 -5.81 -20.53
C GLU A 1058 38.89 -5.87 -18.99
N LEU A 1059 37.73 -5.59 -18.39
CA LEU A 1059 37.54 -5.60 -16.94
C LEU A 1059 37.74 -7.00 -16.35
N LEU A 1060 37.26 -8.04 -17.02
CA LEU A 1060 37.30 -9.42 -16.52
C LEU A 1060 38.57 -10.17 -16.96
N ALA A 1061 39.38 -9.59 -17.85
CA ALA A 1061 40.66 -10.17 -18.24
C ALA A 1061 41.55 -10.46 -17.00
N PRO A 1062 42.25 -11.63 -16.97
CA PRO A 1062 43.22 -11.93 -15.95
C PRO A 1062 44.26 -10.81 -15.86
N LEU A 1063 44.61 -10.39 -14.64
CA LEU A 1063 45.71 -9.46 -14.45
C LEU A 1063 46.96 -10.10 -15.04
N LYS A 1064 47.53 -9.49 -16.09
CA LYS A 1064 48.85 -9.91 -16.58
C LYS A 1064 49.80 -9.81 -15.39
N GLU A 1065 50.39 -10.94 -14.98
CA GLU A 1065 51.49 -10.92 -14.02
C GLU A 1065 52.50 -9.90 -14.53
N LYS A 1066 52.76 -8.87 -13.72
CA LYS A 1066 53.93 -8.02 -13.96
C LYS A 1066 55.12 -8.96 -13.91
N ALA A 1067 55.64 -9.30 -15.09
CA ALA A 1067 56.94 -9.92 -15.24
C ALA A 1067 57.91 -9.09 -14.39
N HIS A 1068 58.31 -9.64 -13.25
CA HIS A 1068 59.37 -9.08 -12.44
C HIS A 1068 60.65 -9.26 -13.25
N GLY A 1069 60.98 -8.24 -14.05
CA GLY A 1069 62.28 -8.13 -14.67
C GLY A 1069 63.28 -7.72 -13.60
N ASN A 1070 64.14 -8.68 -13.24
CA ASN A 1070 65.43 -8.62 -12.53
C ASN A 1070 65.65 -7.56 -11.45
#